data_AF-A0A0F3RPD1-F1
#
_entry.id   AF-A0A0F3RPD1-F1
#
_cell.length_a   1.000
_cell.length_b   1.000
_cell.length_c   1.000
_cell.angle_alpha   90.00
_cell.angle_beta   90.00
_cell.angle_gamma   90.00
#
_symmetry.space_group_name_H-M   'P 1'
#
loop_
_entity.id
_entity.type
_entity.pdbx_description
1 polymer ?
#
loop_
_entity_poly.entity_id
_entity_poly.type
_entity_poly.pdbx_seq_one_letter_code
_entity_poly.pdbx_strand_id
1 'polypeptide(L)'
;MPALNIDIILVGLFLITNLAIGLWYGKEVKSVRDYAISGRNFSTAALTATLIATWIGGSTFNFILYETYALGILAVLSIIGHIFNFLITAYILIPRMQEFLGKLSVADVMGDLYGTNVRIITAICSIIRASTRIAMQIKVFSTMFNHFLGIDSVYATIISSMIVIIYSAFGGIRAVVFTDVFQSLAFGAFIPTLAILIWGMLGSWESIVNTLTTNPIFDPKILLDYSSHNTLKYYGMFFYCFLPEMNPAMFHRVLLARSTVQAANAFKIMLFMYLSFCIFVGFIGLTLLSSHQNIEANNLVPYIIDSYAYPGFKGLVVIGISAMIMSTADSWINSASVIFVNDLCKPLGLFQNNEKLEFKAVRIFAIFIGGIGLYMALSQKNLLDILLFGASFSTAIVGIPLMFTILGFRTTPRVILSGMIAGIATVFIWNKYFDAALPIGDVIPTAIVNFSVMMIMHYCLGEPGGWVGPSDRRPLNVLKEKRKQQINSISSFFKSLSHGLSWNNICAYCNNETFRGRHYYIEYSVITAVSLMVMSLCGQVEHNVASAWLVTKVSVILLGLVMTTALLYNNKWNADFRTKYLGLIWHVIIFYTLVFSNTLLTMIGGSSPILLMCFISNLVVAGILLQWHTALFMILLGVPVGARVFNILASWRGYLADYNEVDNNLGMYVIWVLALLGAILSFIRLRQNQFVDNTRSMLELKNDVDVLNLRLNTKSQKMEILLNTEKHILNNLSHEIKSPLSVVRTTINLLSKFLPKYYKDTEMILKEKERVLTMVTLANSGIERLVAYSNNLFDLSKFAQGQMIFDIELNNFQLMLKEIIAECNKVNVAEKHIISLNYVPQAETMFEFDHTRIKKVMLNLISNAIQYSQSGLILITVKPYRSGVEVSIEDEGVGIPENELEAIFVPFEESSRTKSKACGRGLGLTLAREIILAHHGEIWAENRPNNRGSKFTFRLPLRQPEGGFNKAVYSKSEVFGKIYKDRIAKLLQGFGYECNSINSLKELENHIRVNKSILIVDDDQNFLDAISLDIYAEQYTPAPVNNAFEAVRLIKENPLQYSLVLLDMMMPEKTGEQVVQEIYTVTKMYGIPIIIISGYSQTYETKNLLYSMGVVAFIEKPYTYNELRNVINHYLKQTIIPIPYSYLP
;
A
#
# COMPACT_ATOMS: atom_id res chain seq x y z
N MET A 1 29.54 -60.95 -5.06
CA MET A 1 28.75 -59.73 -4.79
C MET A 1 29.53 -58.94 -3.76
N PRO A 2 29.96 -57.69 -4.03
CA PRO A 2 30.59 -56.89 -2.98
C PRO A 2 29.55 -56.72 -1.87
N ALA A 3 29.95 -56.96 -0.62
CA ALA A 3 29.09 -56.77 0.54
C ALA A 3 28.47 -55.37 0.47
N LEU A 4 27.15 -55.24 0.71
CA LEU A 4 26.48 -53.94 0.70
C LEU A 4 27.22 -52.99 1.66
N ASN A 5 28.00 -52.07 1.10
CA ASN A 5 28.68 -51.04 1.86
C ASN A 5 27.62 -50.11 2.48
N ILE A 6 27.76 -49.81 3.77
CA ILE A 6 26.89 -48.88 4.51
C ILE A 6 26.71 -47.54 3.78
N ASP A 7 27.74 -47.08 3.07
CA ASP A 7 27.69 -45.87 2.24
C ASP A 7 26.63 -45.95 1.13
N ILE A 8 26.58 -47.09 0.42
CA ILE A 8 25.63 -47.31 -0.68
C ILE A 8 24.20 -47.43 -0.13
N ILE A 9 24.04 -48.07 1.03
CA ILE A 9 22.74 -48.16 1.72
C ILE A 9 22.23 -46.76 2.08
N LEU A 10 23.08 -45.92 2.69
CA LEU A 10 22.72 -44.56 3.09
C LEU A 10 22.30 -43.72 1.89
N VAL A 11 23.10 -43.73 0.81
CA VAL A 11 22.78 -42.99 -0.42
C VAL A 11 21.48 -43.50 -1.05
N GLY A 12 21.31 -44.82 -1.15
CA GLY A 12 20.09 -45.43 -1.67
C GLY A 12 18.85 -45.07 -0.86
N LEU A 13 18.93 -45.13 0.47
CA LEU A 13 17.83 -44.78 1.37
C LEU A 13 17.48 -43.30 1.27
N PHE A 14 18.48 -42.42 1.15
CA PHE A 14 18.25 -40.99 0.92
C PHE A 14 17.53 -40.71 -0.41
N LEU A 15 17.96 -41.34 -1.50
CA LEU A 15 17.33 -41.19 -2.82
C LEU A 15 15.89 -41.70 -2.83
N ILE A 16 15.64 -42.86 -2.21
CA ILE A 16 14.28 -43.44 -2.08
C ILE A 16 13.39 -42.54 -1.21
N THR A 17 13.90 -42.04 -0.09
CA THR A 17 13.16 -41.15 0.82
C THR A 17 12.78 -39.85 0.12
N ASN A 18 13.73 -39.24 -0.60
CA ASN A 18 13.44 -38.06 -1.41
C ASN A 18 12.36 -38.37 -2.44
N LEU A 19 12.49 -39.45 -3.20
CA LEU A 19 11.51 -39.82 -4.23
C LEU A 19 10.11 -40.01 -3.63
N ALA A 20 10.02 -40.67 -2.47
CA ALA A 20 8.76 -40.87 -1.76
C ALA A 20 8.12 -39.54 -1.33
N ILE A 21 8.90 -38.60 -0.77
CA ILE A 21 8.43 -37.25 -0.40
C ILE A 21 7.93 -36.50 -1.64
N GLY A 22 8.70 -36.51 -2.73
CA GLY A 22 8.35 -35.84 -3.98
C GLY A 22 7.05 -36.38 -4.59
N LEU A 23 6.89 -37.70 -4.65
CA LEU A 23 5.67 -38.36 -5.15
C LEU A 23 4.47 -38.11 -4.24
N TRP A 24 4.65 -38.07 -2.91
CA TRP A 24 3.57 -37.84 -1.96
C TRP A 24 2.97 -36.44 -2.10
N TYR A 25 3.81 -35.40 -2.09
CA TYR A 25 3.37 -34.01 -2.27
C TYR A 25 2.97 -33.67 -3.71
N GLY A 26 3.33 -34.51 -4.69
CA GLY A 26 2.92 -34.37 -6.09
C GLY A 26 1.48 -34.79 -6.39
N LYS A 27 0.80 -35.52 -5.48
CA LYS A 27 -0.56 -36.06 -5.69
C LYS A 27 -1.66 -34.98 -5.81
N GLU A 28 -1.44 -33.80 -5.24
CA GLU A 28 -2.45 -32.73 -5.19
C GLU A 28 -2.46 -31.81 -6.42
N VAL A 29 -1.55 -32.03 -7.38
CA VAL A 29 -1.38 -31.13 -8.52
C VAL A 29 -2.37 -31.46 -9.64
N LYS A 30 -3.33 -30.56 -9.90
CA LYS A 30 -4.42 -30.77 -10.87
C LYS A 30 -4.38 -29.82 -12.08
N SER A 31 -3.64 -28.72 -12.01
CA SER A 31 -3.55 -27.71 -13.06
C SER A 31 -2.11 -27.20 -13.26
N VAL A 32 -1.84 -26.52 -14.38
CA VAL A 32 -0.56 -25.84 -14.62
C VAL A 32 -0.28 -24.76 -13.57
N ARG A 33 -1.33 -24.05 -13.13
CA ARG A 33 -1.21 -23.04 -12.07
C ARG A 33 -0.87 -23.65 -10.71
N ASP A 34 -1.45 -24.81 -10.39
CA ASP A 34 -1.09 -25.57 -9.18
C ASP A 34 0.33 -26.13 -9.27
N TYR A 35 0.74 -26.53 -10.48
CA TYR A 35 2.09 -27.00 -10.76
C TYR A 35 3.14 -25.89 -10.62
N ALA A 36 2.77 -24.64 -10.91
CA ALA A 36 3.65 -23.46 -10.88
C ALA A 36 3.66 -22.72 -9.53
N ILE A 37 2.51 -22.34 -8.98
CA ILE A 37 2.43 -21.40 -7.84
C ILE A 37 1.69 -21.97 -6.60
N SER A 38 0.87 -23.01 -6.80
CA SER A 38 0.18 -23.77 -5.75
C SER A 38 -0.49 -22.96 -4.63
N GLY A 39 -1.19 -21.88 -5.01
CA GLY A 39 -1.96 -21.04 -4.08
C GLY A 39 -1.14 -20.12 -3.18
N ARG A 40 0.19 -20.02 -3.37
CA ARG A 40 1.10 -19.09 -2.67
C ARG A 40 1.11 -19.25 -1.14
N ASN A 41 0.68 -20.38 -0.59
CA ASN A 41 0.51 -20.58 0.84
C ASN A 41 1.76 -21.11 1.56
N PHE A 42 2.97 -20.73 1.14
CA PHE A 42 4.20 -21.18 1.79
C PHE A 42 4.59 -20.34 3.01
N SER A 43 5.19 -20.99 4.01
CA SER A 43 5.80 -20.30 5.15
C SER A 43 7.07 -19.56 4.71
N THR A 44 7.50 -18.55 5.47
CA THR A 44 8.76 -17.85 5.19
C THR A 44 9.95 -18.81 5.22
N ALA A 45 9.97 -19.77 6.15
CA ALA A 45 11.02 -20.79 6.23
C ALA A 45 11.06 -21.69 4.99
N ALA A 46 9.90 -22.15 4.50
CA ALA A 46 9.82 -22.97 3.29
C ALA A 46 10.27 -22.17 2.04
N LEU A 47 9.85 -20.91 1.94
CA LEU A 47 10.28 -20.01 0.87
C LEU A 47 11.79 -19.74 0.92
N THR A 48 12.36 -19.53 2.11
CA THR A 48 13.79 -19.35 2.30
C THR A 48 14.56 -20.60 1.91
N ALA A 49 14.11 -21.79 2.32
CA ALA A 49 14.75 -23.05 1.98
C ALA A 49 14.80 -23.27 0.47
N THR A 50 13.69 -23.10 -0.24
CA THR A 50 13.67 -23.25 -1.72
C THR A 50 14.52 -22.19 -2.41
N LEU A 51 14.58 -20.96 -1.91
CA LEU A 51 15.47 -19.92 -2.46
C LEU A 51 16.96 -20.28 -2.29
N ILE A 52 17.35 -20.73 -1.10
CA ILE A 52 18.71 -21.19 -0.82
C ILE A 52 19.06 -22.36 -1.73
N ALA A 53 18.17 -23.35 -1.81
CA ALA A 53 18.44 -24.60 -2.50
C ALA A 53 18.36 -24.47 -4.04
N THR A 54 17.63 -23.46 -4.55
CA THR A 54 17.69 -23.03 -5.96
C THR A 54 19.05 -22.41 -6.33
N TRP A 55 19.75 -21.79 -5.36
CA TRP A 55 21.01 -21.07 -5.61
C TRP A 55 22.27 -21.89 -5.26
N ILE A 56 22.23 -22.60 -4.13
CA ILE A 56 23.32 -23.43 -3.62
C ILE A 56 23.17 -24.84 -4.21
N GLY A 57 23.81 -25.05 -5.37
CA GLY A 57 23.88 -26.35 -6.05
C GLY A 57 25.23 -27.04 -5.89
N GLY A 58 25.33 -28.29 -6.34
CA GLY A 58 26.60 -29.02 -6.33
C GLY A 58 27.68 -28.36 -7.19
N SER A 59 27.28 -27.71 -8.28
CA SER A 59 28.20 -26.85 -9.06
C SER A 59 28.73 -25.67 -8.24
N THR A 60 27.90 -25.06 -7.38
CA THR A 60 28.32 -23.92 -6.54
C THR A 60 29.34 -24.37 -5.49
N PHE A 61 29.11 -25.52 -4.86
CA PHE A 61 30.08 -26.16 -3.97
C PHE A 61 31.42 -26.39 -4.68
N ASN A 62 31.38 -27.00 -5.87
CA ASN A 62 32.59 -27.33 -6.63
C ASN A 62 33.33 -26.07 -7.11
N PHE A 63 32.62 -25.02 -7.55
CA PHE A 63 33.24 -23.76 -7.96
C PHE A 63 33.94 -23.06 -6.80
N ILE A 64 33.28 -22.88 -5.65
CA ILE A 64 33.93 -22.19 -4.50
C ILE A 64 35.14 -22.97 -4.02
N LEU A 65 35.04 -24.30 -3.98
CA LEU A 65 36.15 -25.17 -3.60
C LEU A 65 37.34 -25.02 -4.57
N TYR A 66 37.07 -25.09 -5.88
CA TYR A 66 38.05 -24.89 -6.94
C TYR A 66 38.67 -23.49 -6.90
N GLU A 67 37.84 -22.43 -6.86
CA GLU A 67 38.29 -21.04 -6.90
C GLU A 67 39.20 -20.74 -5.71
N THR A 68 38.84 -21.21 -4.51
CA THR A 68 39.66 -20.98 -3.31
C THR A 68 41.01 -21.71 -3.40
N TYR A 69 41.02 -22.93 -3.91
CA TYR A 69 42.23 -23.75 -4.03
C TYR A 69 43.16 -23.27 -5.16
N ALA A 70 42.61 -22.93 -6.33
CA ALA A 70 43.38 -22.63 -7.53
C ALA A 70 43.69 -21.13 -7.72
N LEU A 71 42.86 -20.23 -7.19
CA LEU A 71 42.92 -18.79 -7.50
C LEU A 71 43.07 -17.90 -6.27
N GLY A 72 42.92 -18.45 -5.06
CA GLY A 72 43.19 -17.76 -3.81
C GLY A 72 42.37 -16.47 -3.66
N ILE A 73 43.07 -15.33 -3.61
CA ILE A 73 42.44 -14.01 -3.34
C ILE A 73 41.43 -13.60 -4.41
N LEU A 74 41.60 -14.04 -5.67
CA LEU A 74 40.67 -13.71 -6.76
C LEU A 74 39.28 -14.34 -6.56
N ALA A 75 39.19 -15.46 -5.84
CA ALA A 75 37.92 -16.11 -5.50
C ALA A 75 37.00 -15.20 -4.66
N VAL A 76 37.57 -14.27 -3.90
CA VAL A 76 36.81 -13.34 -3.05
C VAL A 76 35.96 -12.38 -3.89
N LEU A 77 36.41 -12.04 -5.11
CA LEU A 77 35.70 -11.13 -6.01
C LEU A 77 34.30 -11.66 -6.38
N SER A 78 34.18 -12.94 -6.75
CA SER A 78 32.89 -13.54 -7.11
C SER A 78 31.89 -13.51 -5.93
N ILE A 79 32.39 -13.77 -4.72
CA ILE A 79 31.61 -13.73 -3.47
C ILE A 79 31.11 -12.31 -3.16
N ILE A 80 31.98 -11.30 -3.25
CA ILE A 80 31.62 -9.90 -3.00
C ILE A 80 30.54 -9.44 -4.00
N GLY A 81 30.69 -9.80 -5.29
CA GLY A 81 29.68 -9.51 -6.31
C GLY A 81 28.29 -10.03 -5.91
N HIS A 82 28.21 -11.30 -5.49
CA HIS A 82 26.94 -11.90 -5.05
C HIS A 82 26.33 -11.24 -3.81
N ILE A 83 27.14 -10.80 -2.85
CA ILE A 83 26.66 -10.07 -1.67
C ILE A 83 25.92 -8.80 -2.10
N PHE A 84 26.52 -8.00 -2.99
CA PHE A 84 25.88 -6.79 -3.49
C PHE A 84 24.60 -7.09 -4.28
N ASN A 85 24.63 -8.08 -5.16
CA ASN A 85 23.45 -8.50 -5.91
C ASN A 85 22.29 -8.87 -4.97
N PHE A 86 22.52 -9.73 -3.98
CA PHE A 86 21.45 -10.12 -3.05
C PHE A 86 20.95 -8.96 -2.19
N LEU A 87 21.82 -8.05 -1.76
CA LEU A 87 21.41 -6.85 -1.04
C LEU A 87 20.54 -5.93 -1.91
N ILE A 88 20.98 -5.61 -3.13
CA ILE A 88 20.21 -4.80 -4.07
C ILE A 88 18.88 -5.48 -4.38
N THR A 89 18.89 -6.77 -4.63
CA THR A 89 17.69 -7.56 -4.93
C THR A 89 16.70 -7.54 -3.75
N ALA A 90 17.16 -7.78 -2.52
CA ALA A 90 16.31 -7.82 -1.34
C ALA A 90 15.73 -6.45 -0.95
N TYR A 91 16.50 -5.37 -1.09
CA TYR A 91 16.12 -4.05 -0.62
C TYR A 91 15.54 -3.13 -1.71
N ILE A 92 15.87 -3.35 -2.98
CA ILE A 92 15.49 -2.47 -4.09
C ILE A 92 14.52 -3.18 -5.04
N LEU A 93 14.85 -4.35 -5.56
CA LEU A 93 14.04 -5.01 -6.60
C LEU A 93 12.77 -5.65 -6.04
N ILE A 94 12.89 -6.58 -5.08
CA ILE A 94 11.74 -7.33 -4.55
C ILE A 94 10.60 -6.43 -4.06
N PRO A 95 10.84 -5.35 -3.31
CA PRO A 95 9.76 -4.45 -2.88
C PRO A 95 8.93 -3.84 -4.00
N ARG A 96 9.50 -3.76 -5.22
CA ARG A 96 8.84 -3.22 -6.41
C ARG A 96 8.11 -4.26 -7.24
N MET A 97 8.29 -5.55 -6.93
CA MET A 97 7.68 -6.66 -7.69
C MET A 97 6.22 -6.94 -7.32
N GLN A 98 5.55 -6.07 -6.56
CA GLN A 98 4.20 -6.31 -6.05
C GLN A 98 3.19 -6.56 -7.19
N GLU A 99 3.33 -5.84 -8.29
CA GLU A 99 2.46 -5.95 -9.47
C GLU A 99 2.64 -7.27 -10.25
N PHE A 100 3.76 -7.97 -10.04
CA PHE A 100 4.06 -9.23 -10.72
C PHE A 100 3.65 -10.46 -9.91
N LEU A 101 3.38 -10.30 -8.60
CA LEU A 101 3.06 -11.43 -7.74
C LEU A 101 1.80 -12.18 -8.21
N GLY A 102 1.94 -13.49 -8.40
CA GLY A 102 0.87 -14.36 -8.89
C GLY A 102 0.85 -14.59 -10.41
N LYS A 103 1.78 -13.97 -11.16
CA LYS A 103 2.14 -14.37 -12.52
C LYS A 103 2.84 -15.74 -12.51
N LEU A 104 2.89 -16.40 -13.66
CA LEU A 104 3.42 -17.76 -13.77
C LEU A 104 4.93 -17.79 -14.04
N SER A 105 5.47 -16.76 -14.71
CA SER A 105 6.88 -16.73 -15.08
C SER A 105 7.39 -15.31 -15.37
N VAL A 106 8.70 -15.21 -15.64
CA VAL A 106 9.33 -13.98 -16.16
C VAL A 106 8.84 -13.62 -17.58
N ALA A 107 8.62 -14.62 -18.44
CA ALA A 107 8.15 -14.42 -19.81
C ALA A 107 6.67 -13.99 -19.84
N ASP A 108 5.87 -14.50 -18.89
CA ASP A 108 4.48 -14.09 -18.68
C ASP A 108 4.42 -12.58 -18.40
N VAL A 109 5.23 -12.09 -17.46
CA VAL A 109 5.37 -10.68 -17.08
C VAL A 109 5.83 -9.81 -18.25
N MET A 110 6.94 -10.19 -18.90
CA MET A 110 7.48 -9.41 -20.02
C MET A 110 6.52 -9.39 -21.21
N GLY A 111 5.79 -10.49 -21.43
CA GLY A 111 4.80 -10.61 -22.49
C GLY A 111 3.54 -9.78 -22.26
N ASP A 112 3.04 -9.71 -21.04
CA ASP A 112 1.85 -8.90 -20.72
C ASP A 112 2.11 -7.40 -20.89
N LEU A 113 3.35 -6.97 -20.63
CA LEU A 113 3.74 -5.56 -20.75
C LEU A 113 4.15 -5.18 -22.18
N TYR A 114 4.86 -6.06 -22.88
CA TYR A 114 5.52 -5.72 -24.15
C TYR A 114 5.11 -6.61 -25.33
N GLY A 115 4.11 -7.46 -25.16
CA GLY A 115 3.50 -8.26 -26.22
C GLY A 115 4.17 -9.62 -26.48
N THR A 116 3.56 -10.38 -27.40
CA THR A 116 3.86 -11.79 -27.65
C THR A 116 5.29 -12.05 -28.14
N ASN A 117 5.86 -11.15 -28.96
CA ASN A 117 7.22 -11.35 -29.47
C ASN A 117 8.26 -11.31 -28.34
N VAL A 118 8.11 -10.37 -27.41
CA VAL A 118 8.97 -10.26 -26.23
C VAL A 118 8.79 -11.48 -25.31
N ARG A 119 7.54 -11.96 -25.15
CA ARG A 119 7.24 -13.20 -24.42
C ARG A 119 8.02 -14.39 -24.96
N ILE A 120 7.94 -14.63 -26.27
CA ILE A 120 8.55 -15.78 -26.93
C ILE A 120 10.09 -15.74 -26.80
N ILE A 121 10.71 -14.59 -27.08
CA ILE A 121 12.17 -14.43 -26.96
C ILE A 121 12.62 -14.68 -25.52
N THR A 122 11.89 -14.11 -24.55
CA THR A 122 12.17 -14.29 -23.13
C THR A 122 12.05 -15.75 -22.71
N ALA A 123 11.03 -16.46 -23.20
CA ALA A 123 10.82 -17.88 -22.93
C ALA A 123 11.97 -18.75 -23.48
N ILE A 124 12.38 -18.54 -24.74
CA ILE A 124 13.47 -19.28 -25.38
C ILE A 124 14.79 -19.06 -24.62
N CYS A 125 15.15 -17.81 -24.32
CA CYS A 125 16.37 -17.50 -23.58
C CYS A 125 16.37 -18.13 -22.18
N SER A 126 15.21 -18.13 -21.51
CA SER A 126 15.05 -18.74 -20.18
C SER A 126 15.20 -20.27 -20.22
N ILE A 127 14.70 -20.93 -21.27
CA ILE A 127 14.82 -22.39 -21.45
C ILE A 127 16.27 -22.79 -21.73
N ILE A 128 17.00 -22.03 -22.57
CA ILE A 128 18.45 -22.24 -22.81
C ILE A 128 19.24 -22.08 -21.50
N ARG A 129 18.90 -21.08 -20.70
CA ARG A 129 19.53 -20.89 -19.39
C ARG A 129 19.24 -22.07 -18.44
N ALA A 130 18.03 -22.60 -18.46
CA ALA A 130 17.68 -23.75 -17.64
C ALA A 130 18.42 -25.02 -18.08
N SER A 131 18.51 -25.31 -19.39
CA SER A 131 19.21 -26.50 -19.88
C SER A 131 20.68 -26.52 -19.49
N THR A 132 21.37 -25.37 -19.58
CA THR A 132 22.78 -25.23 -19.13
C THR A 132 22.93 -25.47 -17.63
N ARG A 133 22.00 -24.97 -16.80
CA ARG A 133 22.02 -25.21 -15.34
C ARG A 133 21.81 -26.68 -15.00
N ILE A 134 20.88 -27.34 -15.67
CA ILE A 134 20.61 -28.77 -15.51
C ILE A 134 21.85 -29.58 -15.93
N ALA A 135 22.46 -29.24 -17.07
CA ALA A 135 23.66 -29.91 -17.57
C ALA A 135 24.83 -29.82 -16.57
N MET A 136 25.05 -28.67 -15.94
CA MET A 136 26.07 -28.52 -14.90
C MET A 136 25.80 -29.42 -13.69
N GLN A 137 24.55 -29.49 -13.22
CA GLN A 137 24.20 -30.38 -12.10
C GLN A 137 24.43 -31.85 -12.48
N ILE A 138 23.99 -32.28 -13.67
CA ILE A 138 24.22 -33.64 -14.18
C ILE A 138 25.72 -33.95 -14.26
N LYS A 139 26.54 -33.01 -14.74
CA LYS A 139 27.99 -33.21 -14.87
C LYS A 139 28.67 -33.41 -13.50
N VAL A 140 28.36 -32.56 -12.52
CA VAL A 140 28.91 -32.70 -11.15
C VAL A 140 28.41 -33.97 -10.48
N PHE A 141 27.15 -34.35 -10.72
CA PHE A 141 26.61 -35.58 -10.18
C PHE A 141 27.28 -36.81 -10.79
N SER A 142 27.50 -36.77 -12.10
CA SER A 142 28.19 -37.81 -12.86
C SER A 142 29.61 -38.03 -12.38
N THR A 143 30.41 -36.98 -12.20
CA THR A 143 31.78 -37.12 -11.70
C THR A 143 31.81 -37.73 -10.30
N MET A 144 30.83 -37.38 -9.46
CA MET A 144 30.68 -37.98 -8.14
C MET A 144 30.34 -39.47 -8.19
N PHE A 145 29.38 -39.86 -9.01
CA PHE A 145 28.91 -41.25 -9.10
C PHE A 145 29.88 -42.15 -9.86
N ASN A 146 30.56 -41.63 -10.88
CA ASN A 146 31.65 -42.30 -11.56
C ASN A 146 32.72 -42.74 -10.55
N HIS A 147 33.13 -41.81 -9.68
CA HIS A 147 34.10 -42.07 -8.63
C HIS A 147 33.56 -42.98 -7.51
N PHE A 148 32.38 -42.67 -6.97
CA PHE A 148 31.81 -43.37 -5.82
C PHE A 148 31.37 -44.81 -6.11
N LEU A 149 30.78 -45.06 -7.29
CA LEU A 149 30.31 -46.39 -7.69
C LEU A 149 31.35 -47.18 -8.51
N GLY A 150 32.43 -46.53 -8.96
CA GLY A 150 33.44 -47.16 -9.81
C GLY A 150 32.92 -47.57 -11.18
N ILE A 151 31.90 -46.86 -11.71
CA ILE A 151 31.28 -47.14 -13.00
C ILE A 151 31.78 -46.15 -14.07
N ASP A 152 31.78 -46.53 -15.35
CA ASP A 152 32.23 -45.65 -16.43
C ASP A 152 31.43 -44.32 -16.50
N SER A 153 32.13 -43.25 -16.92
CA SER A 153 31.63 -41.87 -16.88
C SER A 153 30.36 -41.66 -17.70
N VAL A 154 30.20 -42.38 -18.82
CA VAL A 154 28.99 -42.30 -19.64
C VAL A 154 27.80 -42.88 -18.88
N TYR A 155 27.96 -44.06 -18.27
CA TYR A 155 26.92 -44.69 -17.47
C TYR A 155 26.59 -43.89 -16.20
N ALA A 156 27.60 -43.34 -15.53
CA ALA A 156 27.40 -42.43 -14.39
C ALA A 156 26.56 -41.20 -14.79
N THR A 157 26.82 -40.64 -15.97
CA THR A 157 26.07 -39.48 -16.50
C THR A 157 24.62 -39.85 -16.79
N ILE A 158 24.37 -41.01 -17.41
CA ILE A 158 23.02 -41.50 -17.71
C ILE A 158 22.23 -41.75 -16.42
N ILE A 159 22.82 -42.46 -15.45
CA ILE A 159 22.17 -42.76 -14.17
C ILE A 159 21.85 -41.47 -13.40
N SER A 160 22.82 -40.57 -13.30
CA SER A 160 22.64 -39.27 -12.63
C SER A 160 21.52 -38.46 -13.27
N SER A 161 21.47 -38.44 -14.61
CA SER A 161 20.40 -37.77 -15.36
C SER A 161 19.04 -38.42 -15.10
N MET A 162 18.94 -39.75 -15.13
CA MET A 162 17.68 -40.45 -14.84
C MET A 162 17.17 -40.13 -13.43
N ILE A 163 18.05 -40.11 -12.43
CA ILE A 163 17.69 -39.74 -11.05
C ILE A 163 17.12 -38.32 -10.99
N VAL A 164 17.81 -37.35 -11.59
CA VAL A 164 17.36 -35.95 -11.65
C VAL A 164 16.02 -35.83 -12.38
N ILE A 165 15.88 -36.47 -13.55
CA ILE A 165 14.69 -36.34 -14.41
C ILE A 165 13.45 -36.98 -13.80
N ILE A 166 13.55 -38.25 -13.37
CA ILE A 166 12.41 -38.98 -12.81
C ILE A 166 11.84 -38.23 -11.62
N TYR A 167 12.72 -37.65 -10.82
CA TYR A 167 12.34 -36.91 -9.65
C TYR A 167 11.59 -35.61 -9.97
N SER A 168 12.13 -34.77 -10.87
CA SER A 168 11.51 -33.48 -11.21
C SER A 168 10.25 -33.61 -12.07
N ALA A 169 10.12 -34.65 -12.90
CA ALA A 169 9.04 -34.78 -13.87
C ALA A 169 7.66 -35.06 -13.25
N PHE A 170 7.63 -35.71 -12.07
CA PHE A 170 6.39 -36.10 -11.40
C PHE A 170 5.99 -35.16 -10.25
N GLY A 171 6.87 -34.27 -9.82
CA GLY A 171 6.64 -33.30 -8.74
C GLY A 171 6.29 -31.89 -9.23
N GLY A 172 5.12 -31.35 -8.84
CA GLY A 172 4.84 -29.92 -9.01
C GLY A 172 5.59 -29.05 -7.98
N ILE A 173 5.37 -27.72 -8.02
CA ILE A 173 6.11 -26.78 -7.16
C ILE A 173 6.05 -27.11 -5.66
N ARG A 174 4.93 -27.67 -5.15
CA ARG A 174 4.82 -28.11 -3.74
C ARG A 174 5.85 -29.17 -3.41
N ALA A 175 5.92 -30.22 -4.25
CA ALA A 175 6.89 -31.29 -4.08
C ALA A 175 8.30 -30.72 -4.03
N VAL A 176 8.65 -29.85 -4.99
CA VAL A 176 9.97 -29.21 -5.05
C VAL A 176 10.26 -28.39 -3.79
N VAL A 177 9.34 -27.55 -3.33
CA VAL A 177 9.56 -26.73 -2.13
C VAL A 177 9.76 -27.57 -0.87
N PHE A 178 8.98 -28.64 -0.68
CA PHE A 178 9.13 -29.51 0.49
C PHE A 178 10.42 -30.33 0.46
N THR A 179 10.82 -30.78 -0.73
CA THR A 179 12.07 -31.51 -0.88
C THR A 179 13.26 -30.58 -0.72
N ASP A 180 13.18 -29.33 -1.18
CA ASP A 180 14.19 -28.30 -0.94
C ASP A 180 14.34 -28.00 0.56
N VAL A 181 13.23 -28.01 1.33
CA VAL A 181 13.30 -27.90 2.80
C VAL A 181 14.12 -29.05 3.36
N PHE A 182 13.79 -30.31 3.03
CA PHE A 182 14.53 -31.46 3.54
C PHE A 182 16.01 -31.45 3.10
N GLN A 183 16.28 -31.17 1.82
CA GLN A 183 17.61 -31.16 1.23
C GLN A 183 18.48 -30.01 1.76
N SER A 184 17.92 -28.82 1.98
CA SER A 184 18.63 -27.69 2.59
C SER A 184 19.01 -27.93 4.05
N LEU A 185 18.22 -28.73 4.77
CA LEU A 185 18.64 -29.20 6.09
C LEU A 185 19.80 -30.19 6.00
N ALA A 186 19.77 -31.10 5.03
CA ALA A 186 20.82 -32.08 4.82
C ALA A 186 22.16 -31.38 4.49
N PHE A 187 22.23 -30.52 3.47
CA PHE A 187 23.49 -29.84 3.14
C PHE A 187 23.87 -28.75 4.16
N GLY A 188 22.89 -28.12 4.81
CA GLY A 188 23.13 -27.12 5.87
C GLY A 188 23.80 -27.71 7.12
N ALA A 189 23.54 -28.99 7.44
CA ALA A 189 24.24 -29.72 8.50
C ALA A 189 25.56 -30.33 8.00
N PHE A 190 25.56 -30.84 6.78
CA PHE A 190 26.70 -31.54 6.18
C PHE A 190 27.92 -30.64 5.99
N ILE A 191 27.76 -29.45 5.39
CA ILE A 191 28.91 -28.60 5.00
C ILE A 191 29.77 -28.17 6.20
N PRO A 192 29.19 -27.66 7.31
CA PRO A 192 29.97 -27.37 8.52
C PRO A 192 30.65 -28.62 9.11
N THR A 193 29.96 -29.76 9.08
CA THR A 193 30.51 -31.04 9.57
C THR A 193 31.71 -31.47 8.75
N LEU A 194 31.63 -31.37 7.42
CA LEU A 194 32.73 -31.67 6.51
C LEU A 194 33.92 -30.74 6.76
N ALA A 195 33.68 -29.44 6.95
CA ALA A 195 34.71 -28.46 7.26
C ALA A 195 35.46 -28.78 8.56
N ILE A 196 34.72 -29.11 9.63
CA ILE A 196 35.30 -29.49 10.92
C ILE A 196 36.13 -30.77 10.80
N LEU A 197 35.63 -31.75 10.04
CA LEU A 197 36.31 -33.04 9.90
C LEU A 197 37.62 -32.91 9.12
N ILE A 198 37.60 -32.20 7.98
CA ILE A 198 38.81 -31.97 7.18
C ILE A 198 39.84 -31.18 7.99
N TRP A 199 39.39 -30.18 8.76
CA TRP A 199 40.25 -29.45 9.68
C TRP A 199 40.82 -30.33 10.79
N GLY A 200 40.03 -31.23 11.38
CA GLY A 200 40.52 -32.17 12.39
C GLY A 200 41.59 -33.14 11.88
N MET A 201 41.63 -33.41 10.57
CA MET A 201 42.61 -34.31 9.95
C MET A 201 43.86 -33.60 9.43
N LEU A 202 43.70 -32.41 8.84
CA LEU A 202 44.75 -31.73 8.08
C LEU A 202 45.13 -30.36 8.63
N GLY A 203 44.30 -29.81 9.51
CA GLY A 203 44.32 -28.42 9.89
C GLY A 203 45.40 -28.09 10.89
N SER A 204 46.42 -27.37 10.45
CA SER A 204 47.27 -26.58 11.34
C SER A 204 47.16 -25.11 10.96
N TRP A 205 47.00 -24.24 11.96
CA TRP A 205 46.91 -22.81 11.70
C TRP A 205 48.20 -22.23 11.20
N GLU A 206 49.32 -22.76 11.68
CA GLU A 206 50.62 -22.39 11.15
C GLU A 206 50.69 -22.66 9.65
N SER A 207 50.18 -23.81 9.18
CA SER A 207 50.11 -24.08 7.74
C SER A 207 49.16 -23.16 6.99
N ILE A 208 47.98 -22.86 7.54
CA ILE A 208 47.05 -21.91 6.91
C ILE A 208 47.64 -20.50 6.85
N VAL A 209 48.19 -19.99 7.95
CA VAL A 209 48.81 -18.65 8.00
C VAL A 209 50.00 -18.61 7.06
N ASN A 210 50.87 -19.62 7.11
CA ASN A 210 52.00 -19.75 6.20
C ASN A 210 51.49 -19.68 4.76
N THR A 211 50.51 -20.51 4.38
CA THR A 211 49.90 -20.50 3.04
C THR A 211 49.33 -19.13 2.66
N LEU A 212 48.59 -18.46 3.54
CA LEU A 212 48.04 -17.12 3.28
C LEU A 212 49.14 -16.05 3.12
N THR A 213 50.28 -16.21 3.77
CA THR A 213 51.40 -15.24 3.73
C THR A 213 52.44 -15.53 2.65
N THR A 214 52.67 -16.79 2.29
CA THR A 214 53.76 -17.21 1.42
C THR A 214 53.28 -17.70 0.06
N ASN A 215 52.05 -18.19 -0.07
CA ASN A 215 51.55 -18.66 -1.36
C ASN A 215 51.19 -17.46 -2.25
N PRO A 216 51.77 -17.35 -3.45
CA PRO A 216 51.59 -16.19 -4.32
C PRO A 216 50.13 -15.92 -4.66
N ILE A 217 49.25 -16.93 -4.72
CA ILE A 217 47.83 -16.74 -5.08
C ILE A 217 47.04 -15.91 -4.06
N PHE A 218 47.60 -15.67 -2.86
CA PHE A 218 47.00 -14.80 -1.84
C PHE A 218 47.65 -13.40 -1.77
N ASP A 219 48.64 -13.09 -2.62
CA ASP A 219 49.24 -11.75 -2.68
C ASP A 219 48.19 -10.73 -3.15
N PRO A 220 47.84 -9.71 -2.32
CA PRO A 220 46.89 -8.68 -2.71
C PRO A 220 47.28 -7.91 -3.97
N LYS A 221 48.57 -7.89 -4.35
CA LYS A 221 49.04 -7.23 -5.59
C LYS A 221 48.46 -7.86 -6.85
N ILE A 222 48.05 -9.14 -6.83
CA ILE A 222 47.40 -9.80 -7.98
C ILE A 222 46.12 -9.06 -8.38
N LEU A 223 45.40 -8.48 -7.42
CA LEU A 223 44.20 -7.68 -7.71
C LEU A 223 44.53 -6.43 -8.53
N LEU A 224 45.74 -5.90 -8.40
CA LEU A 224 46.20 -4.71 -9.13
C LEU A 224 46.91 -5.04 -10.45
N ASP A 225 47.09 -6.34 -10.77
CA ASP A 225 47.71 -6.77 -12.01
C ASP A 225 46.69 -6.84 -13.16
N TYR A 226 46.47 -5.70 -13.81
CA TYR A 226 45.59 -5.58 -14.97
C TYR A 226 46.14 -6.25 -16.24
N SER A 227 47.39 -6.70 -16.24
CA SER A 227 47.99 -7.41 -17.38
C SER A 227 47.68 -8.92 -17.36
N SER A 228 47.34 -9.45 -16.20
CA SER A 228 46.98 -10.86 -16.02
C SER A 228 45.62 -11.17 -16.64
N HIS A 229 45.62 -12.15 -17.55
CA HIS A 229 44.41 -12.71 -18.17
C HIS A 229 43.41 -13.23 -17.12
N ASN A 230 43.89 -13.86 -16.06
CA ASN A 230 43.04 -14.41 -14.99
C ASN A 230 42.41 -13.28 -14.15
N THR A 231 43.17 -12.23 -13.84
CA THR A 231 42.66 -11.09 -13.07
C THR A 231 41.54 -10.38 -13.84
N LEU A 232 41.74 -10.12 -15.14
CA LEU A 232 40.70 -9.53 -16.00
C LEU A 232 39.44 -10.40 -16.08
N LYS A 233 39.60 -11.72 -16.19
CA LYS A 233 38.47 -12.66 -16.20
C LYS A 233 37.66 -12.61 -14.91
N TYR A 234 38.31 -12.51 -13.75
CA TYR A 234 37.63 -12.44 -12.46
C TYR A 234 37.02 -11.06 -12.16
N TYR A 235 37.53 -9.99 -12.77
CA TYR A 235 36.80 -8.73 -12.81
C TYR A 235 35.50 -8.85 -13.62
N GLY A 236 35.55 -9.51 -14.77
CA GLY A 236 34.34 -9.86 -15.52
C GLY A 236 33.34 -10.65 -14.68
N MET A 237 33.82 -11.68 -13.96
CA MET A 237 33.01 -12.48 -13.06
C MET A 237 32.43 -11.68 -11.88
N PHE A 238 33.22 -10.77 -11.27
CA PHE A 238 32.73 -9.85 -10.23
C PHE A 238 31.52 -9.06 -10.72
N PHE A 239 31.63 -8.41 -11.87
CA PHE A 239 30.54 -7.60 -12.42
C PHE A 239 29.34 -8.46 -12.81
N TYR A 240 29.57 -9.67 -13.34
CA TYR A 240 28.51 -10.64 -13.58
C TYR A 240 27.74 -10.98 -12.30
N CYS A 241 28.47 -11.31 -11.24
CA CYS A 241 27.89 -11.67 -9.95
C CYS A 241 27.22 -10.47 -9.25
N PHE A 242 27.72 -9.25 -9.49
CA PHE A 242 27.20 -7.98 -8.99
C PHE A 242 25.89 -7.56 -9.65
N LEU A 243 25.70 -7.86 -10.94
CA LEU A 243 24.52 -7.44 -11.69
C LEU A 243 23.24 -7.88 -10.96
N PRO A 244 22.36 -6.95 -10.55
CA PRO A 244 21.21 -7.26 -9.73
C PRO A 244 20.06 -7.80 -10.59
N GLU A 245 20.28 -8.98 -11.15
CA GLU A 245 19.30 -9.70 -11.95
C GLU A 245 18.76 -10.91 -11.20
N MET A 246 17.47 -11.16 -11.35
CA MET A 246 16.87 -12.43 -10.99
C MET A 246 16.80 -13.36 -12.20
N ASN A 247 17.51 -14.49 -12.09
CA ASN A 247 17.36 -15.55 -13.06
C ASN A 247 15.93 -16.15 -13.05
N PRO A 248 15.50 -16.86 -14.10
CA PRO A 248 14.12 -17.32 -14.24
C PRO A 248 13.61 -18.18 -13.07
N ALA A 249 14.45 -19.07 -12.53
CA ALA A 249 14.08 -19.90 -11.39
C ALA A 249 13.92 -19.07 -10.11
N MET A 250 14.85 -18.14 -9.82
CA MET A 250 14.76 -17.24 -8.66
C MET A 250 13.56 -16.31 -8.75
N PHE A 251 13.29 -15.76 -9.94
CA PHE A 251 12.11 -14.94 -10.19
C PHE A 251 10.84 -15.75 -9.89
N HIS A 252 10.76 -17.00 -10.39
CA HIS A 252 9.65 -17.89 -10.11
C HIS A 252 9.46 -18.17 -8.60
N ARG A 253 10.55 -18.34 -7.83
CA ARG A 253 10.47 -18.47 -6.36
C ARG A 253 9.89 -17.22 -5.68
N VAL A 254 10.22 -16.03 -6.14
CA VAL A 254 9.64 -14.78 -5.60
C VAL A 254 8.14 -14.72 -5.85
N LEU A 255 7.66 -15.22 -6.99
CA LEU A 255 6.23 -15.26 -7.33
C LEU A 255 5.42 -16.19 -6.40
N LEU A 256 6.07 -17.15 -5.73
CA LEU A 256 5.44 -18.03 -4.74
C LEU A 256 5.09 -17.32 -3.43
N ALA A 257 5.75 -16.19 -3.13
CA ALA A 257 5.57 -15.48 -1.87
C ALA A 257 4.17 -14.88 -1.75
N ARG A 258 3.62 -14.82 -0.53
CA ARG A 258 2.33 -14.15 -0.26
C ARG A 258 2.41 -12.62 -0.41
N SER A 259 3.60 -12.06 -0.22
CA SER A 259 3.87 -10.62 -0.35
C SER A 259 5.33 -10.36 -0.69
N THR A 260 5.62 -9.18 -1.24
CA THR A 260 7.00 -8.72 -1.47
C THR A 260 7.79 -8.60 -0.18
N VAL A 261 7.15 -8.29 0.94
CA VAL A 261 7.79 -8.22 2.27
C VAL A 261 8.30 -9.61 2.70
N GLN A 262 7.49 -10.66 2.49
CA GLN A 262 7.90 -12.04 2.79
C GLN A 262 9.09 -12.45 1.93
N ALA A 263 9.02 -12.21 0.62
CA ALA A 263 10.12 -12.51 -0.31
C ALA A 263 11.40 -11.75 0.05
N ALA A 264 11.30 -10.46 0.37
CA ALA A 264 12.45 -9.64 0.73
C ALA A 264 13.14 -10.12 2.01
N ASN A 265 12.36 -10.54 3.01
CA ASN A 265 12.92 -11.12 4.24
C ASN A 265 13.55 -12.49 3.98
N ALA A 266 12.94 -13.31 3.12
CA ALA A 266 13.49 -14.60 2.75
C ALA A 266 14.86 -14.47 2.05
N PHE A 267 15.01 -13.48 1.15
CA PHE A 267 16.29 -13.16 0.51
C PHE A 267 17.36 -12.65 1.49
N LYS A 268 16.99 -11.87 2.51
CA LYS A 268 17.95 -11.44 3.55
C LYS A 268 18.50 -12.63 4.34
N ILE A 269 17.64 -13.59 4.68
CA ILE A 269 18.07 -14.82 5.35
C ILE A 269 18.94 -15.66 4.41
N MET A 270 18.55 -15.77 3.14
CA MET A 270 19.34 -16.46 2.11
C MET A 270 20.75 -15.88 1.98
N LEU A 271 20.91 -14.55 1.99
CA LEU A 271 22.22 -13.89 1.95
C LEU A 271 23.13 -14.36 3.10
N PHE A 272 22.60 -14.38 4.32
CA PHE A 272 23.36 -14.84 5.49
C PHE A 272 23.76 -16.32 5.37
N MET A 273 22.82 -17.17 4.95
CA MET A 273 23.07 -18.60 4.76
C MET A 273 24.07 -18.87 3.63
N TYR A 274 24.00 -18.12 2.53
CA TYR A 274 24.95 -18.18 1.42
C TYR A 274 26.35 -17.77 1.87
N LEU A 275 26.50 -16.68 2.62
CA LEU A 275 27.79 -16.26 3.15
C LEU A 275 28.39 -17.32 4.08
N SER A 276 27.57 -17.89 4.98
CA SER A 276 28.00 -18.99 5.85
C SER A 276 28.48 -20.19 5.03
N PHE A 277 27.75 -20.56 3.97
CA PHE A 277 28.16 -21.63 3.06
C PHE A 277 29.50 -21.33 2.37
N CYS A 278 29.68 -20.13 1.81
CA CYS A 278 30.94 -19.72 1.20
C CYS A 278 32.13 -19.80 2.16
N ILE A 279 31.94 -19.36 3.42
CA ILE A 279 33.00 -19.42 4.44
C ILE A 279 33.41 -20.87 4.71
N PHE A 280 32.45 -21.78 4.93
CA PHE A 280 32.77 -23.18 5.20
C PHE A 280 33.42 -23.88 4.01
N VAL A 281 32.91 -23.69 2.79
CA VAL A 281 33.47 -24.32 1.58
C VAL A 281 34.83 -23.73 1.23
N GLY A 282 34.98 -22.41 1.34
CA GLY A 282 36.27 -21.75 1.15
C GLY A 282 37.29 -22.22 2.20
N PHE A 283 36.88 -22.39 3.45
CA PHE A 283 37.74 -22.95 4.49
C PHE A 283 38.18 -24.38 4.19
N ILE A 284 37.30 -25.23 3.64
CA ILE A 284 37.68 -26.57 3.15
C ILE A 284 38.75 -26.45 2.05
N GLY A 285 38.53 -25.59 1.05
CA GLY A 285 39.50 -25.38 -0.04
C GLY A 285 40.86 -24.88 0.44
N LEU A 286 40.87 -23.93 1.37
CA LEU A 286 42.07 -23.38 1.98
C LEU A 286 42.82 -24.43 2.81
N THR A 287 42.11 -25.25 3.57
CA THR A 287 42.70 -26.32 4.38
C THR A 287 43.37 -27.36 3.47
N LEU A 288 42.70 -27.76 2.39
CA LEU A 288 43.28 -28.68 1.39
C LEU A 288 44.55 -28.11 0.77
N LEU A 289 44.52 -26.84 0.35
CA LEU A 289 45.67 -26.16 -0.25
C LEU A 289 46.86 -26.07 0.72
N SER A 290 46.57 -25.78 1.99
CA SER A 290 47.62 -25.65 3.02
C SER A 290 48.34 -26.97 3.30
N SER A 291 47.63 -28.09 3.19
CA SER A 291 48.18 -29.40 3.48
C SER A 291 48.81 -30.05 2.24
N HIS A 292 48.19 -29.92 1.07
CA HIS A 292 48.61 -30.57 -0.17
C HIS A 292 48.45 -29.61 -1.35
N GLN A 293 49.57 -29.10 -1.88
CA GLN A 293 49.57 -28.10 -2.95
C GLN A 293 49.43 -28.70 -4.37
N ASN A 294 49.64 -30.01 -4.53
CA ASN A 294 49.75 -30.68 -5.83
C ASN A 294 48.50 -31.46 -6.27
N ILE A 295 47.35 -31.27 -5.61
CA ILE A 295 46.10 -31.88 -6.05
C ILE A 295 45.63 -31.17 -7.32
N GLU A 296 45.25 -31.92 -8.35
CA GLU A 296 44.60 -31.36 -9.52
C GLU A 296 43.26 -30.73 -9.10
N ALA A 297 43.09 -29.43 -9.35
CA ALA A 297 41.98 -28.65 -8.80
C ALA A 297 40.57 -29.18 -9.22
N ASN A 298 40.46 -29.90 -10.33
CA ASN A 298 39.21 -30.53 -10.77
C ASN A 298 38.85 -31.81 -9.99
N ASN A 299 39.81 -32.39 -9.26
CA ASN A 299 39.68 -33.65 -8.53
C ASN A 299 39.60 -33.48 -7.00
N LEU A 300 39.39 -32.25 -6.52
CA LEU A 300 39.31 -31.96 -5.08
C LEU A 300 38.19 -32.74 -4.38
N VAL A 301 37.02 -32.87 -5.00
CA VAL A 301 35.88 -33.60 -4.40
C VAL A 301 36.13 -35.11 -4.34
N PRO A 302 36.55 -35.80 -5.42
CA PRO A 302 37.04 -37.19 -5.35
C PRO A 302 38.11 -37.39 -4.27
N TYR A 303 39.08 -36.47 -4.21
CA TYR A 303 40.17 -36.55 -3.24
C TYR A 303 39.67 -36.46 -1.79
N ILE A 304 38.67 -35.61 -1.50
CA ILE A 304 38.01 -35.55 -0.19
C ILE A 304 37.38 -36.90 0.17
N ILE A 305 36.68 -37.52 -0.79
CA ILE A 305 35.98 -38.79 -0.59
C ILE A 305 36.97 -39.93 -0.32
N ASP A 306 38.11 -39.96 -0.99
CA ASP A 306 39.07 -41.06 -0.85
C ASP A 306 39.95 -40.93 0.38
N SER A 307 40.47 -39.71 0.62
CA SER A 307 41.54 -39.49 1.59
C SER A 307 41.02 -39.22 3.00
N TYR A 308 39.80 -38.68 3.12
CA TYR A 308 39.32 -38.10 4.38
C TYR A 308 37.95 -38.60 4.84
N ALA A 309 37.27 -39.42 4.04
CA ALA A 309 35.98 -39.97 4.44
C ALA A 309 36.11 -41.45 4.83
N TYR A 310 35.65 -41.78 6.04
CA TYR A 310 35.55 -43.16 6.51
C TYR A 310 34.28 -43.85 5.97
N PRO A 311 34.21 -45.20 5.99
CA PRO A 311 32.97 -45.91 5.71
C PRO A 311 31.80 -45.38 6.56
N GLY A 312 30.67 -45.07 5.91
CA GLY A 312 29.53 -44.35 6.47
C GLY A 312 29.58 -42.83 6.19
N PHE A 313 30.74 -42.20 6.38
CA PHE A 313 30.90 -40.76 6.11
C PHE A 313 31.06 -40.47 4.62
N LYS A 314 31.64 -41.39 3.83
CA LYS A 314 31.66 -41.29 2.36
C LYS A 314 30.24 -41.15 1.80
N GLY A 315 29.32 -41.97 2.29
CA GLY A 315 27.90 -41.90 1.93
C GLY A 315 27.26 -40.57 2.32
N LEU A 316 27.59 -40.01 3.49
CA LEU A 316 27.10 -38.69 3.90
C LEU A 316 27.63 -37.56 3.02
N VAL A 317 28.89 -37.64 2.55
CA VAL A 317 29.46 -36.70 1.58
C VAL A 317 28.69 -36.71 0.28
N VAL A 318 28.44 -37.91 -0.25
CA VAL A 318 27.66 -38.09 -1.48
C VAL A 318 26.22 -37.60 -1.28
N ILE A 319 25.58 -37.88 -0.14
CA ILE A 319 24.23 -37.38 0.18
C ILE A 319 24.19 -35.85 0.20
N GLY A 320 25.12 -35.20 0.91
CA GLY A 320 25.15 -33.75 1.04
C GLY A 320 25.28 -33.05 -0.31
N ILE A 321 26.13 -33.58 -1.19
CA ILE A 321 26.35 -33.00 -2.52
C ILE A 321 25.19 -33.35 -3.47
N SER A 322 24.68 -34.58 -3.43
CA SER A 322 23.49 -34.99 -4.18
C SER A 322 22.26 -34.14 -3.81
N ALA A 323 22.09 -33.80 -2.53
CA ALA A 323 21.00 -32.95 -2.05
C ALA A 323 21.02 -31.55 -2.70
N MET A 324 22.20 -30.93 -2.81
CA MET A 324 22.38 -29.64 -3.47
C MET A 324 22.11 -29.74 -4.99
N ILE A 325 22.61 -30.80 -5.63
CA ILE A 325 22.45 -31.06 -7.06
C ILE A 325 20.97 -31.20 -7.43
N MET A 326 20.26 -32.08 -6.72
CA MET A 326 18.85 -32.38 -7.00
C MET A 326 18.00 -31.12 -6.83
N SER A 327 18.10 -30.44 -5.68
CA SER A 327 17.28 -29.25 -5.40
C SER A 327 17.43 -28.14 -6.45
N THR A 328 18.67 -27.88 -6.88
CA THR A 328 18.91 -26.91 -7.94
C THR A 328 18.30 -27.39 -9.25
N ALA A 329 18.57 -28.63 -9.68
CA ALA A 329 18.05 -29.16 -10.94
C ALA A 329 16.51 -29.15 -10.99
N ASP A 330 15.85 -29.52 -9.90
CA ASP A 330 14.38 -29.52 -9.77
C ASP A 330 13.80 -28.14 -10.01
N SER A 331 14.42 -27.12 -9.42
CA SER A 331 14.00 -25.74 -9.55
C SER A 331 14.06 -25.24 -10.99
N TRP A 332 15.12 -25.61 -11.72
CA TRP A 332 15.30 -25.26 -13.13
C TRP A 332 14.38 -26.05 -14.06
N ILE A 333 14.22 -27.35 -13.85
CA ILE A 333 13.31 -28.19 -14.64
C ILE A 333 11.86 -27.72 -14.47
N ASN A 334 11.42 -27.50 -13.23
CA ASN A 334 10.07 -27.03 -12.94
C ASN A 334 9.79 -25.68 -13.61
N SER A 335 10.70 -24.70 -13.43
CA SER A 335 10.51 -23.35 -13.97
C SER A 335 10.50 -23.35 -15.50
N ALA A 336 11.38 -24.11 -16.14
CA ALA A 336 11.42 -24.20 -17.60
C ALA A 336 10.19 -24.89 -18.19
N SER A 337 9.64 -25.89 -17.48
CA SER A 337 8.43 -26.60 -17.91
C SER A 337 7.20 -25.70 -17.87
N VAL A 338 7.10 -24.84 -16.84
CA VAL A 338 6.06 -23.81 -16.77
C VAL A 338 6.23 -22.79 -17.89
N ILE A 339 7.46 -22.30 -18.11
CA ILE A 339 7.76 -21.32 -19.17
C ILE A 339 7.41 -21.87 -20.56
N PHE A 340 7.80 -23.11 -20.85
CA PHE A 340 7.52 -23.72 -22.15
C PHE A 340 6.02 -23.81 -22.43
N VAL A 341 5.24 -24.37 -21.50
CA VAL A 341 3.81 -24.56 -21.73
C VAL A 341 3.05 -23.23 -21.71
N ASN A 342 3.33 -22.36 -20.74
CA ASN A 342 2.58 -21.13 -20.57
C ASN A 342 2.99 -20.03 -21.55
N ASP A 343 4.28 -19.91 -21.86
CA ASP A 343 4.82 -18.73 -22.54
C ASP A 343 5.30 -19.01 -23.97
N LEU A 344 5.45 -20.29 -24.34
CA LEU A 344 5.77 -20.69 -25.71
C LEU A 344 4.58 -21.38 -26.39
N CYS A 345 4.04 -22.45 -25.80
CA CYS A 345 3.00 -23.23 -26.47
C CYS A 345 1.64 -22.54 -26.54
N LYS A 346 1.21 -21.88 -25.46
CA LYS A 346 -0.06 -21.14 -25.43
C LYS A 346 -0.09 -19.99 -26.43
N PRO A 347 0.91 -19.08 -26.48
CA PRO A 347 0.90 -18.00 -27.45
C PRO A 347 0.99 -18.46 -28.91
N LEU A 348 1.56 -19.64 -29.17
CA LEU A 348 1.59 -20.28 -30.49
C LEU A 348 0.28 -21.03 -30.85
N GLY A 349 -0.70 -21.06 -29.95
CA GLY A 349 -2.00 -21.70 -30.19
C GLY A 349 -1.98 -23.24 -30.20
N LEU A 350 -0.91 -23.88 -29.73
CA LEU A 350 -0.70 -25.33 -29.87
C LEU A 350 -1.69 -26.21 -29.11
N PHE A 351 -2.32 -25.70 -28.04
CA PHE A 351 -3.16 -26.50 -27.14
C PHE A 351 -4.64 -26.09 -27.10
N GLN A 352 -5.06 -25.05 -27.84
CA GLN A 352 -6.46 -24.58 -27.91
C GLN A 352 -7.18 -24.52 -26.54
N ASN A 353 -6.48 -24.12 -25.47
CA ASN A 353 -6.96 -24.07 -24.07
C ASN A 353 -7.41 -25.42 -23.45
N ASN A 354 -6.90 -26.55 -23.92
CA ASN A 354 -7.16 -27.85 -23.32
C ASN A 354 -6.28 -28.06 -22.06
N GLU A 355 -6.81 -27.71 -20.88
CA GLU A 355 -6.08 -27.78 -19.60
C GLU A 355 -5.47 -29.16 -19.30
N LYS A 356 -6.12 -30.26 -19.73
CA LYS A 356 -5.58 -31.62 -19.55
C LYS A 356 -4.33 -31.85 -20.40
N LEU A 357 -4.34 -31.34 -21.63
CA LEU A 357 -3.21 -31.45 -22.56
C LEU A 357 -2.06 -30.56 -22.10
N GLU A 358 -2.34 -29.34 -21.64
CA GLU A 358 -1.37 -28.44 -21.05
C GLU A 358 -0.66 -29.07 -19.84
N PHE A 359 -1.43 -29.66 -18.93
CA PHE A 359 -0.86 -30.33 -17.76
C PHE A 359 0.03 -31.53 -18.13
N LYS A 360 -0.39 -32.33 -19.11
CA LYS A 360 0.45 -33.42 -19.64
C LYS A 360 1.72 -32.87 -20.30
N ALA A 361 1.62 -31.78 -21.06
CA ALA A 361 2.74 -31.15 -21.74
C ALA A 361 3.81 -30.66 -20.76
N VAL A 362 3.41 -30.12 -19.60
CA VAL A 362 4.37 -29.68 -18.55
C VAL A 362 5.24 -30.85 -18.09
N ARG A 363 4.63 -32.02 -17.81
CA ARG A 363 5.37 -33.20 -17.34
C ARG A 363 6.24 -33.83 -18.42
N ILE A 364 5.74 -33.87 -19.66
CA ILE A 364 6.50 -34.38 -20.81
C ILE A 364 7.72 -33.49 -21.07
N PHE A 365 7.53 -32.17 -21.02
CA PHE A 365 8.63 -31.24 -21.24
C PHE A 365 9.67 -31.28 -20.13
N ALA A 366 9.27 -31.54 -18.88
CA ALA A 366 10.22 -31.76 -17.78
C ALA A 366 11.21 -32.90 -18.08
N ILE A 367 10.73 -33.99 -18.69
CA ILE A 367 11.58 -35.10 -19.16
C ILE A 367 12.46 -34.65 -20.34
N PHE A 368 11.86 -33.96 -21.31
CA PHE A 368 12.56 -33.51 -22.51
C PHE A 368 13.71 -32.54 -22.21
N ILE A 369 13.49 -31.53 -21.35
CA ILE A 369 14.54 -30.58 -21.00
C ILE A 369 15.68 -31.22 -20.20
N GLY A 370 15.37 -32.23 -19.39
CA GLY A 370 16.39 -33.07 -18.75
C GLY A 370 17.23 -33.83 -19.77
N GLY A 371 16.60 -34.38 -20.82
CA GLY A 371 17.29 -34.99 -21.96
C GLY A 371 18.23 -34.03 -22.70
N ILE A 372 17.81 -32.78 -22.90
CA ILE A 372 18.69 -31.72 -23.44
C ILE A 372 19.88 -31.49 -22.50
N GLY A 373 19.61 -31.41 -21.18
CA GLY A 373 20.65 -31.27 -20.17
C GLY A 373 21.68 -32.41 -20.21
N LEU A 374 21.23 -33.66 -20.39
CA LEU A 374 22.08 -34.84 -20.58
C LEU A 374 22.97 -34.72 -21.82
N TYR A 375 22.39 -34.36 -22.97
CA TYR A 375 23.15 -34.15 -24.20
C TYR A 375 24.21 -33.05 -24.02
N MET A 376 23.87 -31.95 -23.37
CA MET A 376 24.82 -30.87 -23.07
C MET A 376 25.94 -31.32 -22.11
N ALA A 377 25.61 -32.12 -21.08
CA ALA A 377 26.60 -32.65 -20.14
C ALA A 377 27.59 -33.64 -20.80
N LEU A 378 27.15 -34.37 -21.84
CA LEU A 378 27.98 -35.28 -22.62
C LEU A 378 28.82 -34.55 -23.68
N SER A 379 28.30 -33.49 -24.30
CA SER A 379 28.95 -32.76 -25.40
C SER A 379 30.02 -31.77 -24.94
N GLN A 380 29.85 -31.14 -23.77
CA GLN A 380 30.76 -30.09 -23.28
C GLN A 380 31.74 -30.64 -22.23
N LYS A 381 33.01 -30.22 -22.33
CA LYS A 381 34.09 -30.72 -21.46
C LYS A 381 34.19 -29.97 -20.13
N ASN A 382 34.02 -28.63 -20.13
CA ASN A 382 34.25 -27.79 -18.94
C ASN A 382 32.96 -27.21 -18.34
N LEU A 383 32.87 -27.20 -17.01
CA LEU A 383 31.73 -26.63 -16.25
C LEU A 383 31.57 -25.12 -16.44
N LEU A 384 32.69 -24.39 -16.50
CA LEU A 384 32.68 -22.93 -16.65
C LEU A 384 32.16 -22.49 -18.02
N ASP A 385 32.51 -23.21 -19.08
CA ASP A 385 32.06 -22.90 -20.45
C ASP A 385 30.54 -23.12 -20.58
N ILE A 386 30.00 -24.17 -19.93
CA ILE A 386 28.54 -24.41 -19.84
C ILE A 386 27.85 -23.26 -19.09
N LEU A 387 28.46 -22.77 -18.00
CA LEU A 387 27.91 -21.66 -17.21
C LEU A 387 27.83 -20.37 -18.02
N LEU A 388 28.94 -19.98 -18.65
CA LEU A 388 29.07 -18.74 -19.40
C LEU A 388 28.16 -18.75 -20.62
N PHE A 389 28.16 -19.85 -21.41
CA PHE A 389 27.26 -20.00 -22.55
C PHE A 389 25.79 -19.77 -22.17
N GLY A 390 25.32 -20.32 -21.05
CA GLY A 390 23.95 -20.09 -20.58
C GLY A 390 23.70 -18.66 -20.09
N ALA A 391 24.71 -18.04 -19.47
CA ALA A 391 24.61 -16.70 -18.92
C ALA A 391 24.47 -15.63 -20.01
N SER A 392 25.17 -15.78 -21.14
CA SER A 392 25.16 -14.84 -22.28
C SER A 392 23.76 -14.60 -22.84
N PHE A 393 22.90 -15.62 -22.88
CA PHE A 393 21.55 -15.48 -23.45
C PHE A 393 20.54 -14.91 -22.45
N SER A 394 20.38 -15.47 -21.25
CA SER A 394 19.33 -14.96 -20.35
C SER A 394 19.72 -13.66 -19.67
N THR A 395 20.95 -13.57 -19.16
CA THR A 395 21.38 -12.44 -18.32
C THR A 395 21.46 -11.17 -19.14
N ALA A 396 22.11 -11.27 -20.29
CA ALA A 396 22.42 -10.11 -21.09
C ALA A 396 21.27 -9.66 -22.03
N ILE A 397 20.40 -10.57 -22.45
CA ILE A 397 19.27 -10.26 -23.35
C ILE A 397 18.02 -9.87 -22.55
N VAL A 398 17.65 -10.66 -21.54
CA VAL A 398 16.39 -10.52 -20.78
C VAL A 398 16.60 -9.76 -19.48
N GLY A 399 17.72 -10.03 -18.80
CA GLY A 399 17.99 -9.51 -17.46
C GLY A 399 17.90 -8.01 -17.33
N ILE A 400 18.51 -7.28 -18.26
CA ILE A 400 18.48 -5.81 -18.29
C ILE A 400 17.05 -5.28 -18.51
N PRO A 401 16.33 -5.62 -19.60
CA PRO A 401 14.93 -5.25 -19.76
C PRO A 401 14.05 -5.56 -18.54
N LEU A 402 14.22 -6.74 -17.94
CA LEU A 402 13.48 -7.15 -16.76
C LEU A 402 13.80 -6.28 -15.53
N MET A 403 15.08 -6.03 -15.25
CA MET A 403 15.53 -5.20 -14.14
C MET A 403 14.92 -3.80 -14.23
N PHE A 404 14.99 -3.17 -15.41
CA PHE A 404 14.39 -1.85 -15.63
C PHE A 404 12.86 -1.87 -15.52
N THR A 405 12.23 -2.94 -15.99
CA THR A 405 10.79 -3.17 -15.83
C THR A 405 10.40 -3.24 -14.35
N ILE A 406 11.16 -3.96 -13.51
CA ILE A 406 10.95 -4.01 -12.06
C ILE A 406 11.19 -2.65 -11.40
N LEU A 407 12.15 -1.87 -11.89
CA LEU A 407 12.41 -0.52 -11.39
C LEU A 407 11.33 0.49 -11.79
N GLY A 408 10.42 0.12 -12.70
CA GLY A 408 9.28 0.94 -13.12
C GLY A 408 9.54 1.76 -14.39
N PHE A 409 10.54 1.38 -15.18
CA PHE A 409 10.68 1.87 -16.55
C PHE A 409 9.62 1.20 -17.43
N ARG A 410 8.92 1.98 -18.25
CA ARG A 410 7.91 1.52 -19.20
C ARG A 410 8.21 2.11 -20.56
N THR A 411 8.19 1.28 -21.60
CA THR A 411 8.48 1.70 -22.97
C THR A 411 7.72 0.82 -23.96
N THR A 412 7.82 1.10 -25.25
CA THR A 412 7.13 0.33 -26.27
C THR A 412 7.85 -0.99 -26.61
N PRO A 413 7.13 -1.99 -27.16
CA PRO A 413 7.71 -3.26 -27.56
C PRO A 413 8.91 -3.13 -28.50
N ARG A 414 8.91 -2.13 -29.38
CA ARG A 414 9.98 -1.91 -30.37
C ARG A 414 11.32 -1.56 -29.71
N VAL A 415 11.29 -0.80 -28.61
CA VAL A 415 12.48 -0.45 -27.83
C VAL A 415 13.05 -1.66 -27.09
N ILE A 416 12.18 -2.48 -26.49
CA ILE A 416 12.63 -3.71 -25.81
C ILE A 416 13.22 -4.69 -26.84
N LEU A 417 12.56 -4.87 -27.98
CA LEU A 417 13.04 -5.75 -29.04
C LEU A 417 14.37 -5.28 -29.65
N SER A 418 14.57 -3.97 -29.86
CA SER A 418 15.84 -3.46 -30.36
C SER A 418 17.00 -3.71 -29.38
N GLY A 419 16.76 -3.52 -28.07
CA GLY A 419 17.72 -3.86 -27.02
C GLY A 419 18.07 -5.35 -27.01
N MET A 420 17.06 -6.22 -27.09
CA MET A 420 17.26 -7.67 -27.14
C MET A 420 18.04 -8.12 -28.38
N ILE A 421 17.72 -7.57 -29.56
CA ILE A 421 18.42 -7.87 -30.82
C ILE A 421 19.87 -7.39 -30.76
N ALA A 422 20.10 -6.17 -30.27
CA ALA A 422 21.44 -5.65 -30.09
C ALA A 422 22.26 -6.53 -29.13
N GLY A 423 21.64 -6.96 -28.03
CA GLY A 423 22.28 -7.89 -27.08
C GLY A 423 22.69 -9.21 -27.74
N ILE A 424 21.79 -9.85 -28.50
CA ILE A 424 22.11 -11.09 -29.24
C ILE A 424 23.29 -10.86 -30.19
N ALA A 425 23.27 -9.77 -30.96
CA ALA A 425 24.35 -9.45 -31.88
C ALA A 425 25.68 -9.23 -31.14
N THR A 426 25.66 -8.53 -30.00
CA THR A 426 26.86 -8.29 -29.19
C THR A 426 27.47 -9.57 -28.65
N VAL A 427 26.67 -10.55 -28.20
CA VAL A 427 27.19 -11.86 -27.76
C VAL A 427 28.03 -12.52 -28.85
N PHE A 428 27.52 -12.58 -30.08
CA PHE A 428 28.25 -13.20 -31.19
C PHE A 428 29.48 -12.39 -31.63
N ILE A 429 29.38 -11.07 -31.67
CA ILE A 429 30.48 -10.18 -32.06
C ILE A 429 31.59 -10.22 -31.01
N TRP A 430 31.25 -10.16 -29.72
CA TRP A 430 32.21 -10.16 -28.62
C TRP A 430 33.00 -11.45 -28.58
N ASN A 431 32.31 -12.59 -28.57
CA ASN A 431 32.95 -13.91 -28.53
C ASN A 431 33.85 -14.19 -29.74
N LYS A 432 33.54 -13.60 -30.91
CA LYS A 432 34.32 -13.80 -32.13
C LYS A 432 35.53 -12.88 -32.25
N TYR A 433 35.43 -11.63 -31.83
CA TYR A 433 36.41 -10.59 -32.17
C TYR A 433 37.11 -9.95 -30.96
N PHE A 434 36.49 -9.95 -29.77
CA PHE A 434 36.97 -9.17 -28.61
C PHE A 434 37.42 -10.04 -27.44
N ASP A 435 36.85 -11.23 -27.26
CA ASP A 435 37.15 -12.08 -26.10
C ASP A 435 38.64 -12.46 -25.99
N ALA A 436 39.30 -12.66 -27.14
CA ALA A 436 40.75 -12.93 -27.19
C ALA A 436 41.62 -11.75 -26.71
N ALA A 437 41.13 -10.51 -26.84
CA ALA A 437 41.85 -9.30 -26.44
C ALA A 437 41.46 -8.82 -25.03
N LEU A 438 40.19 -9.00 -24.65
CA LEU A 438 39.62 -8.58 -23.37
C LEU A 438 38.77 -9.73 -22.79
N PRO A 439 39.36 -10.63 -21.99
CA PRO A 439 38.72 -11.86 -21.50
C PRO A 439 37.79 -11.60 -20.30
N ILE A 440 37.04 -10.51 -20.34
CA ILE A 440 36.07 -10.13 -19.29
C ILE A 440 34.73 -10.87 -19.44
N GLY A 441 34.59 -11.70 -20.48
CA GLY A 441 33.34 -12.34 -20.86
C GLY A 441 32.38 -11.39 -21.60
N ASP A 442 31.43 -11.98 -22.31
CA ASP A 442 30.47 -11.28 -23.18
C ASP A 442 29.27 -10.67 -22.44
N VAL A 443 28.98 -11.11 -21.21
CA VAL A 443 27.78 -10.71 -20.46
C VAL A 443 27.73 -9.20 -20.17
N ILE A 444 28.83 -8.61 -19.70
CA ILE A 444 28.88 -7.19 -19.32
C ILE A 444 28.82 -6.25 -20.53
N PRO A 445 29.65 -6.43 -21.58
CA PRO A 445 29.52 -5.65 -22.81
C PRO A 445 28.12 -5.73 -23.41
N THR A 446 27.53 -6.92 -23.41
CA THR A 446 26.17 -7.14 -23.92
C THR A 446 25.12 -6.40 -23.08
N ALA A 447 25.23 -6.44 -21.75
CA ALA A 447 24.34 -5.70 -20.86
C ALA A 447 24.41 -4.18 -21.10
N ILE A 448 25.63 -3.64 -21.28
CA ILE A 448 25.86 -2.22 -21.58
C ILE A 448 25.26 -1.84 -22.94
N VAL A 449 25.50 -2.63 -23.99
CA VAL A 449 24.95 -2.35 -25.33
C VAL A 449 23.42 -2.44 -25.31
N ASN A 450 22.84 -3.48 -24.71
CA ASN A 450 21.39 -3.65 -24.59
C ASN A 450 20.75 -2.43 -23.90
N PHE A 451 21.28 -2.04 -22.74
CA PHE A 451 20.85 -0.84 -22.02
C PHE A 451 20.97 0.43 -22.88
N SER A 452 22.12 0.64 -23.51
CA SER A 452 22.41 1.84 -24.28
C SER A 452 21.47 1.98 -25.46
N VAL A 453 21.26 0.89 -26.22
CA VAL A 453 20.32 0.85 -27.35
C VAL A 453 18.89 1.10 -26.88
N MET A 454 18.47 0.50 -25.76
CA MET A 454 17.14 0.76 -25.20
C MET A 454 16.94 2.24 -24.84
N MET A 455 17.91 2.86 -24.16
CA MET A 455 17.81 4.26 -23.75
C MET A 455 17.84 5.20 -24.97
N ILE A 456 18.77 4.99 -25.90
CA ILE A 456 18.87 5.79 -27.13
C ILE A 456 17.57 5.68 -27.93
N MET A 457 17.08 4.46 -28.17
CA MET A 457 15.85 4.26 -28.95
C MET A 457 14.64 4.89 -28.27
N HIS A 458 14.49 4.77 -26.96
CA HIS A 458 13.37 5.38 -26.23
C HIS A 458 13.35 6.90 -26.34
N TYR A 459 14.47 7.55 -26.04
CA TYR A 459 14.53 9.02 -26.00
C TYR A 459 14.64 9.65 -27.39
N CYS A 460 15.35 9.04 -28.34
CA CYS A 460 15.46 9.59 -29.69
C CYS A 460 14.16 9.44 -30.49
N LEU A 461 13.37 8.39 -30.26
CA LEU A 461 12.08 8.20 -30.94
C LEU A 461 10.91 8.88 -30.22
N GLY A 462 11.12 9.45 -29.03
CA GLY A 462 10.07 10.09 -28.24
C GLY A 462 8.97 9.11 -27.81
N GLU A 463 9.35 7.87 -27.49
CA GLU A 463 8.40 6.80 -27.19
C GLU A 463 7.64 7.08 -25.89
N PRO A 464 6.32 6.81 -25.81
CA PRO A 464 5.53 7.08 -24.63
C PRO A 464 5.97 6.20 -23.44
N GLY A 465 5.94 6.79 -22.23
CA GLY A 465 6.31 6.09 -20.99
C GLY A 465 7.49 6.76 -20.28
N GLY A 466 8.51 5.97 -19.99
CA GLY A 466 9.69 6.36 -19.22
C GLY A 466 9.64 5.84 -17.77
N TRP A 467 10.17 6.62 -16.84
CA TRP A 467 10.25 6.27 -15.42
C TRP A 467 8.94 6.56 -14.67
N VAL A 468 7.94 5.70 -14.86
CA VAL A 468 6.63 5.82 -14.21
C VAL A 468 6.68 5.34 -12.74
N GLY A 469 7.63 4.46 -12.44
CA GLY A 469 7.72 3.75 -11.16
C GLY A 469 6.73 2.58 -11.09
N PRO A 470 6.78 1.77 -10.01
CA PRO A 470 5.88 0.62 -9.85
C PRO A 470 4.43 1.08 -9.63
N SER A 471 3.48 0.33 -10.18
CA SER A 471 2.04 0.64 -10.12
C SER A 471 1.48 0.66 -8.69
N ASP A 472 1.96 -0.20 -7.79
CA ASP A 472 1.60 -0.21 -6.36
C ASP A 472 2.79 0.21 -5.48
N ARG A 473 2.71 1.43 -4.92
CA ARG A 473 3.75 2.00 -4.03
C ARG A 473 3.57 1.66 -2.55
N ARG A 474 2.50 0.97 -2.14
CA ARG A 474 2.22 0.68 -0.72
C ARG A 474 3.36 -0.09 -0.01
N PRO A 475 3.95 -1.15 -0.59
CA PRO A 475 5.05 -1.87 0.05
C PRO A 475 6.29 -1.00 0.27
N LEU A 476 6.58 -0.07 -0.66
CA LEU A 476 7.68 0.89 -0.54
C LEU A 476 7.44 1.89 0.58
N ASN A 477 6.21 2.37 0.73
CA ASN A 477 5.84 3.31 1.80
C ASN A 477 5.96 2.66 3.18
N VAL A 478 5.47 1.41 3.34
CA VAL A 478 5.64 0.63 4.58
C VAL A 478 7.11 0.44 4.92
N LEU A 479 7.98 0.16 3.94
CA LEU A 479 9.43 0.04 4.17
C LEU A 479 10.08 1.37 4.55
N LYS A 480 9.66 2.48 3.96
CA LYS A 480 10.14 3.83 4.33
C LYS A 480 9.76 4.18 5.76
N GLU A 481 8.51 3.94 6.17
CA GLU A 481 8.05 4.17 7.54
C GLU A 481 8.79 3.27 8.53
N LYS A 482 8.96 1.99 8.20
CA LYS A 482 9.70 1.05 9.06
C LYS A 482 11.17 1.46 9.24
N ARG A 483 11.84 1.95 8.20
CA ARG A 483 13.21 2.52 8.31
C ARG A 483 13.23 3.74 9.22
N LYS A 484 12.27 4.66 9.05
CA LYS A 484 12.14 5.86 9.90
C LYS A 484 11.92 5.48 11.37
N GLN A 485 11.05 4.51 11.63
CA GLN A 485 10.82 3.96 12.98
C GLN A 485 12.07 3.28 13.55
N GLN A 486 12.81 2.49 12.75
CA GLN A 486 14.03 1.84 13.19
C GLN A 486 15.14 2.84 13.55
N ILE A 487 15.38 3.85 12.72
CA ILE A 487 16.35 4.93 12.99
C ILE A 487 15.97 5.66 14.29
N ASN A 488 14.69 5.97 14.47
CA ASN A 488 14.20 6.59 15.70
C ASN A 488 14.37 5.66 16.92
N SER A 489 14.16 4.36 16.76
CA SER A 489 14.33 3.37 17.85
C SER A 489 15.79 3.25 18.29
N ILE A 490 16.75 3.24 17.36
CA ILE A 490 18.18 3.17 17.66
C ILE A 490 18.62 4.41 18.43
N SER A 491 18.18 5.61 17.99
CA SER A 491 18.43 6.86 18.71
C SER A 491 17.84 6.83 20.13
N SER A 492 16.62 6.30 20.29
CA SER A 492 15.99 6.18 21.61
C SER A 492 16.65 5.14 22.52
N PHE A 493 17.18 4.05 21.95
CA PHE A 493 17.90 3.00 22.69
C PHE A 493 19.20 3.52 23.31
N PHE A 494 20.00 4.29 22.55
CA PHE A 494 21.21 4.90 23.10
C PHE A 494 20.92 5.94 24.18
N LYS A 495 19.79 6.65 24.08
CA LYS A 495 19.33 7.59 25.12
C LYS A 495 18.80 6.89 26.39
N SER A 496 18.21 5.70 26.27
CA SER A 496 17.68 4.95 27.42
C SER A 496 18.73 4.09 28.12
N LEU A 497 19.85 3.77 27.46
CA LEU A 497 20.90 2.91 28.00
C LEU A 497 21.52 3.45 29.31
N SER A 498 21.65 4.77 29.46
CA SER A 498 22.19 5.41 30.67
C SER A 498 21.25 5.28 31.89
N HIS A 499 19.93 5.28 31.69
CA HIS A 499 18.94 5.05 32.74
C HIS A 499 18.69 3.55 33.01
N GLY A 500 18.91 2.68 32.01
CA GLY A 500 18.69 1.24 32.10
C GLY A 500 19.69 0.48 32.99
N LEU A 501 20.89 1.02 33.21
CA LEU A 501 22.00 0.35 33.93
C LEU A 501 21.96 0.50 35.47
N SER A 502 20.91 1.07 36.06
CA SER A 502 20.81 1.17 37.52
C SER A 502 20.67 -0.23 38.17
N TRP A 503 21.24 -0.42 39.37
CA TRP A 503 21.23 -1.72 40.07
C TRP A 503 19.81 -2.30 40.27
N ASN A 504 18.84 -1.43 40.55
CA ASN A 504 17.44 -1.83 40.70
C ASN A 504 16.82 -2.28 39.36
N ASN A 505 17.20 -1.64 38.24
CA ASN A 505 16.73 -2.02 36.91
C ASN A 505 17.34 -3.34 36.44
N ILE A 506 18.59 -3.62 36.80
CA ILE A 506 19.25 -4.91 36.52
C ILE A 506 18.55 -6.04 37.29
N CYS A 507 18.30 -5.85 38.58
CA CYS A 507 17.56 -6.84 39.39
C CYS A 507 16.15 -7.06 38.84
N ALA A 508 15.41 -5.98 38.50
CA ALA A 508 14.07 -6.07 37.92
C ALA A 508 14.06 -6.75 36.55
N TYR A 509 15.05 -6.46 35.70
CA TYR A 509 15.21 -7.10 34.39
C TYR A 509 15.45 -8.60 34.54
N CYS A 510 16.44 -9.02 35.34
CA CYS A 510 16.70 -10.44 35.57
C CYS A 510 15.50 -11.17 36.20
N ASN A 511 14.69 -10.49 37.01
CA ASN A 511 13.51 -11.06 37.67
C ASN A 511 12.28 -11.15 36.74
N ASN A 512 12.18 -10.28 35.75
CA ASN A 512 11.16 -10.37 34.71
C ASN A 512 11.49 -11.43 33.66
N GLU A 513 12.78 -11.68 33.43
CA GLU A 513 13.28 -12.64 32.44
C GLU A 513 13.47 -14.07 32.96
N THR A 514 13.09 -14.32 34.22
CA THR A 514 13.19 -15.66 34.84
C THR A 514 11.90 -16.46 34.74
N PHE A 515 12.02 -17.75 34.40
CA PHE A 515 10.89 -18.68 34.41
C PHE A 515 10.33 -18.87 35.82
N ARG A 516 9.06 -18.53 36.05
CA ARG A 516 8.44 -18.58 37.41
C ARG A 516 7.92 -19.97 37.83
N GLY A 517 8.06 -20.99 36.99
CA GLY A 517 7.59 -22.35 37.29
C GLY A 517 8.55 -23.13 38.18
N ARG A 518 8.04 -23.72 39.27
CA ARG A 518 8.82 -24.52 40.24
C ARG A 518 9.60 -25.68 39.60
N HIS A 519 9.05 -26.28 38.54
CA HIS A 519 9.64 -27.44 37.86
C HIS A 519 10.93 -27.09 37.10
N TYR A 520 11.04 -25.87 36.55
CA TYR A 520 12.20 -25.47 35.74
C TYR A 520 13.50 -25.42 36.55
N TYR A 521 13.45 -24.96 37.81
CA TYR A 521 14.63 -24.94 38.67
C TYR A 521 15.10 -26.34 39.06
N ILE A 522 14.17 -27.29 39.21
CA ILE A 522 14.46 -28.68 39.55
C ILE A 522 15.08 -29.39 38.34
N GLU A 523 14.43 -29.31 37.18
CA GLU A 523 14.91 -29.88 35.92
C GLU A 523 16.29 -29.35 35.54
N TYR A 524 16.50 -28.03 35.64
CA TYR A 524 17.79 -27.40 35.41
C TYR A 524 18.89 -27.93 36.35
N SER A 525 18.60 -28.06 37.65
CA SER A 525 19.57 -28.52 38.64
C SER A 525 19.97 -29.98 38.40
N VAL A 526 19.04 -30.83 37.96
CA VAL A 526 19.32 -32.23 37.59
C VAL A 526 20.18 -32.30 36.33
N ILE A 527 19.80 -31.57 35.27
CA ILE A 527 20.54 -31.57 33.99
C ILE A 527 21.98 -31.07 34.19
N THR A 528 22.15 -29.98 34.96
CA THR A 528 23.48 -29.42 35.24
C THR A 528 24.33 -30.31 36.13
N ALA A 529 23.74 -30.95 37.15
CA ALA A 529 24.47 -31.90 37.99
C ALA A 529 24.94 -33.12 37.18
N VAL A 530 24.09 -33.68 36.31
CA VAL A 530 24.47 -34.78 35.41
C VAL A 530 25.56 -34.32 34.44
N SER A 531 25.43 -33.12 33.85
CA SER A 531 26.46 -32.61 32.94
C SER A 531 27.80 -32.41 33.63
N LEU A 532 27.84 -31.83 34.83
CA LEU A 532 29.07 -31.63 35.61
C LEU A 532 29.68 -32.98 36.05
N MET A 533 28.83 -33.97 36.37
CA MET A 533 29.27 -35.33 36.69
C MET A 533 29.89 -36.04 35.47
N VAL A 534 29.28 -35.95 34.29
CA VAL A 534 29.82 -36.52 33.04
C VAL A 534 31.17 -35.88 32.70
N MET A 535 31.29 -34.56 32.86
CA MET A 535 32.56 -33.85 32.69
C MET A 535 33.62 -34.26 33.71
N SER A 536 33.22 -34.69 34.91
CA SER A 536 34.15 -35.22 35.92
C SER A 536 34.73 -36.58 35.53
N LEU A 537 33.95 -37.40 34.81
CA LEU A 537 34.34 -38.76 34.43
C LEU A 537 35.16 -38.81 33.14
N CYS A 538 35.08 -37.76 32.31
CA CYS A 538 35.81 -37.68 31.04
C CYS A 538 37.13 -36.89 31.17
N GLY A 539 38.21 -37.49 30.67
CA GLY A 539 39.54 -36.89 30.59
C GLY A 539 40.57 -37.68 31.40
N GLN A 540 41.11 -38.76 30.81
CA GLN A 540 42.38 -39.32 31.25
C GLN A 540 43.48 -38.38 30.78
N VAL A 541 43.94 -37.53 31.69
CA VAL A 541 45.22 -36.84 31.55
C VAL A 541 46.31 -37.87 31.88
N GLU A 542 47.42 -37.89 31.15
CA GLU A 542 48.57 -38.74 31.47
C GLU A 542 48.94 -38.63 32.97
N HIS A 543 49.33 -39.75 33.58
CA HIS A 543 49.40 -39.95 35.04
C HIS A 543 50.17 -38.88 35.82
N ASN A 544 51.09 -38.14 35.19
CA ASN A 544 51.91 -37.10 35.84
C ASN A 544 51.28 -35.69 35.85
N VAL A 545 50.33 -35.39 34.96
CA VAL A 545 49.63 -34.07 34.87
C VAL A 545 48.22 -34.14 35.49
N ALA A 546 47.66 -35.34 35.63
CA ALA A 546 46.32 -35.59 36.16
C ALA A 546 46.12 -35.18 37.63
N SER A 547 47.13 -35.37 38.48
CA SER A 547 47.03 -35.07 39.92
C SER A 547 46.99 -33.57 40.22
N ALA A 548 47.68 -32.75 39.42
CA ALA A 548 47.72 -31.30 39.57
C ALA A 548 46.33 -30.69 39.30
N TRP A 549 45.68 -31.05 38.18
CA TRP A 549 44.39 -30.48 37.79
C TRP A 549 43.18 -31.04 38.55
N LEU A 550 43.35 -32.17 39.25
CA LEU A 550 42.28 -32.82 40.03
C LEU A 550 41.65 -31.87 41.05
N VAL A 551 42.47 -31.14 41.82
CA VAL A 551 41.99 -30.19 42.84
C VAL A 551 41.15 -29.08 42.20
N THR A 552 41.56 -28.56 41.05
CA THR A 552 40.85 -27.49 40.33
C THR A 552 39.53 -28.01 39.73
N LYS A 553 39.55 -29.19 39.10
CA LYS A 553 38.35 -29.85 38.57
C LYS A 553 37.32 -30.08 39.68
N VAL A 554 37.74 -30.69 40.79
CA VAL A 554 36.86 -30.98 41.93
C VAL A 554 36.30 -29.69 42.54
N SER A 555 37.13 -28.66 42.71
CA SER A 555 36.70 -27.38 43.30
C SER A 555 35.64 -26.66 42.46
N VAL A 556 35.82 -26.64 41.14
CA VAL A 556 34.89 -25.99 40.19
C VAL A 556 33.55 -26.75 40.13
N ILE A 557 33.60 -28.08 40.13
CA ILE A 557 32.40 -28.92 40.16
C ILE A 557 31.66 -28.76 41.49
N LEU A 558 32.37 -28.80 42.62
CA LEU A 558 31.77 -28.69 43.95
C LEU A 558 31.11 -27.32 44.14
N LEU A 559 31.75 -26.24 43.66
CA LEU A 559 31.16 -24.91 43.68
C LEU A 559 29.91 -24.81 42.78
N GLY A 560 29.94 -25.45 41.60
CA GLY A 560 28.76 -25.56 40.72
C GLY A 560 27.59 -26.31 41.37
N LEU A 561 27.86 -27.43 42.04
CA LEU A 561 26.87 -28.22 42.77
C LEU A 561 26.31 -27.47 43.99
N VAL A 562 27.13 -26.71 44.72
CA VAL A 562 26.66 -25.85 45.83
C VAL A 562 25.72 -24.76 45.31
N MET A 563 26.04 -24.15 44.17
CA MET A 563 25.17 -23.13 43.57
C MET A 563 23.83 -23.70 43.08
N THR A 564 23.82 -24.87 42.42
CA THR A 564 22.58 -25.48 41.94
C THR A 564 21.72 -26.02 43.09
N THR A 565 22.33 -26.57 44.15
CA THR A 565 21.60 -26.98 45.36
C THR A 565 21.02 -25.79 46.12
N ALA A 566 21.70 -24.64 46.14
CA ALA A 566 21.13 -23.40 46.69
C ALA A 566 19.85 -22.96 45.93
N LEU A 567 19.83 -23.07 44.59
CA LEU A 567 18.64 -22.81 43.78
C LEU A 567 17.49 -23.78 44.06
N LEU A 568 17.77 -25.07 44.30
CA LEU A 568 16.76 -26.06 44.69
C LEU A 568 16.09 -25.70 46.03
N TYR A 569 16.85 -25.09 46.94
CA TYR A 569 16.38 -24.71 48.27
C TYR A 569 15.79 -23.29 48.35
N ASN A 570 15.53 -22.64 47.20
CA ASN A 570 15.06 -21.25 47.15
C ASN A 570 13.76 -20.99 47.92
N ASN A 571 12.94 -22.01 48.16
CA ASN A 571 11.67 -21.90 48.88
C ASN A 571 11.83 -21.60 50.37
N LYS A 572 13.01 -21.87 50.93
CA LYS A 572 13.35 -21.58 52.32
C LYS A 572 14.03 -20.23 52.48
N TRP A 573 14.30 -19.52 51.38
CA TRP A 573 14.86 -18.17 51.43
C TRP A 573 13.79 -17.18 51.91
N ASN A 574 14.24 -16.11 52.55
CA ASN A 574 13.36 -15.00 52.94
C ASN A 574 12.59 -14.49 51.71
N ALA A 575 11.29 -14.26 51.86
CA ALA A 575 10.40 -13.86 50.77
C ALA A 575 10.87 -12.59 50.06
N ASP A 576 11.31 -11.57 50.81
CA ASP A 576 11.79 -10.30 50.26
C ASP A 576 13.12 -10.46 49.50
N PHE A 577 13.99 -11.33 50.00
CA PHE A 577 15.25 -11.64 49.33
C PHE A 577 15.00 -12.41 48.03
N ARG A 578 14.10 -13.40 48.08
CA ARG A 578 13.73 -14.23 46.93
C ARG A 578 13.08 -13.40 45.82
N THR A 579 12.10 -12.56 46.15
CA THR A 579 11.41 -11.73 45.14
C THR A 579 12.34 -10.71 44.49
N LYS A 580 13.37 -10.22 45.20
CA LYS A 580 14.28 -9.21 44.66
C LYS A 580 15.48 -9.79 43.92
N TYR A 581 16.05 -10.91 44.38
CA TYR A 581 17.34 -11.42 43.90
C TYR A 581 17.31 -12.78 43.22
N LEU A 582 16.20 -13.54 43.27
CA LEU A 582 16.13 -14.86 42.61
C LEU A 582 16.45 -14.78 41.12
N GLY A 583 15.91 -13.75 40.44
CA GLY A 583 16.23 -13.48 39.04
C GLY A 583 17.72 -13.31 38.77
N LEU A 584 18.40 -12.49 39.57
CA LEU A 584 19.83 -12.24 39.44
C LEU A 584 20.65 -13.51 39.74
N ILE A 585 20.32 -14.21 40.82
CA ILE A 585 21.01 -15.43 41.25
C ILE A 585 20.89 -16.53 40.19
N TRP A 586 19.72 -16.68 39.56
CA TRP A 586 19.52 -17.59 38.41
C TRP A 586 20.49 -17.30 37.26
N HIS A 587 20.59 -16.03 36.87
CA HIS A 587 21.46 -15.60 35.77
C HIS A 587 22.95 -15.81 36.09
N VAL A 588 23.36 -15.55 37.33
CA VAL A 588 24.75 -15.80 37.81
C VAL A 588 25.07 -17.29 37.79
N ILE A 589 24.15 -18.14 38.21
CA ILE A 589 24.38 -19.58 38.29
C ILE A 589 24.42 -20.21 36.89
N ILE A 590 23.56 -19.77 35.96
CA ILE A 590 23.66 -20.18 34.55
C ILE A 590 25.00 -19.76 33.96
N PHE A 591 25.41 -18.51 34.15
CA PHE A 591 26.69 -18.03 33.68
C PHE A 591 27.85 -18.89 34.20
N TYR A 592 27.84 -19.18 35.50
CA TYR A 592 28.89 -19.99 36.11
C TYR A 592 28.87 -21.42 35.58
N THR A 593 27.74 -22.13 35.65
CA THR A 593 27.67 -23.58 35.40
C THR A 593 27.67 -23.98 33.93
N LEU A 594 26.94 -23.25 33.07
CA LEU A 594 26.75 -23.63 31.67
C LEU A 594 27.78 -22.99 30.73
N VAL A 595 28.35 -21.84 31.11
CA VAL A 595 29.30 -21.10 30.27
C VAL A 595 30.71 -21.16 30.88
N PHE A 596 30.94 -20.51 32.01
CA PHE A 596 32.29 -20.30 32.55
C PHE A 596 33.00 -21.59 33.02
N SER A 597 32.38 -22.36 33.93
CA SER A 597 32.97 -23.59 34.46
C SER A 597 33.12 -24.65 33.38
N ASN A 598 32.16 -24.68 32.46
CA ASN A 598 32.14 -25.57 31.32
C ASN A 598 33.30 -25.27 30.33
N THR A 599 33.56 -24.00 30.02
CA THR A 599 34.76 -23.59 29.29
C THR A 599 36.03 -24.06 30.01
N LEU A 600 36.14 -23.79 31.30
CA LEU A 600 37.32 -24.16 32.09
C LEU A 600 37.56 -25.68 32.11
N LEU A 601 36.53 -26.48 32.39
CA LEU A 601 36.61 -27.94 32.47
C LEU A 601 36.95 -28.57 31.11
N THR A 602 36.38 -28.02 30.04
CA THR A 602 36.68 -28.48 28.66
C THR A 602 38.12 -28.16 28.29
N MET A 603 38.66 -27.00 28.69
CA MET A 603 40.08 -26.68 28.47
C MET A 603 41.00 -27.59 29.27
N ILE A 604 40.69 -27.88 30.54
CA ILE A 604 41.51 -28.81 31.34
C ILE A 604 41.46 -30.24 30.77
N GLY A 605 40.39 -30.62 30.09
CA GLY A 605 40.21 -31.95 29.51
C GLY A 605 40.80 -32.17 28.12
N GLY A 606 41.40 -31.14 27.50
CA GLY A 606 42.04 -31.24 26.18
C GLY A 606 41.06 -31.63 25.06
N SER A 607 41.57 -32.31 24.02
CA SER A 607 40.88 -32.63 22.75
C SER A 607 39.78 -33.70 22.85
N SER A 608 39.20 -33.93 24.04
CA SER A 608 38.17 -34.95 24.25
C SER A 608 36.87 -34.59 23.50
N PRO A 609 36.41 -35.42 22.53
CA PRO A 609 35.18 -35.17 21.79
C PRO A 609 33.94 -35.09 22.70
N ILE A 610 33.94 -35.85 23.81
CA ILE A 610 32.81 -35.90 24.76
C ILE A 610 32.69 -34.59 25.54
N LEU A 611 33.82 -34.03 25.99
CA LEU A 611 33.82 -32.74 26.70
C LEU A 611 33.38 -31.61 25.77
N LEU A 612 33.81 -31.63 24.50
CA LEU A 612 33.36 -30.70 23.49
C LEU A 612 31.85 -30.82 23.19
N MET A 613 31.31 -32.04 23.11
CA MET A 613 29.86 -32.25 22.96
C MET A 613 29.08 -31.70 24.14
N CYS A 614 29.59 -31.89 25.36
CA CYS A 614 28.99 -31.33 26.57
C CYS A 614 29.11 -29.80 26.58
N PHE A 615 30.22 -29.25 26.09
CA PHE A 615 30.43 -27.81 25.94
C PHE A 615 29.36 -27.18 25.03
N ILE A 616 29.18 -27.73 23.83
CA ILE A 616 28.17 -27.30 22.86
C ILE A 616 26.76 -27.43 23.45
N SER A 617 26.46 -28.58 24.06
CA SER A 617 25.13 -28.85 24.62
C SER A 617 24.76 -27.84 25.71
N ASN A 618 25.69 -27.50 26.59
CA ASN A 618 25.46 -26.52 27.65
C ASN A 618 25.33 -25.09 27.14
N LEU A 619 26.04 -24.70 26.07
CA LEU A 619 25.82 -23.39 25.41
C LEU A 619 24.43 -23.32 24.76
N VAL A 620 23.97 -24.41 24.14
CA VAL A 620 22.62 -24.51 23.58
C VAL A 620 21.57 -24.42 24.70
N VAL A 621 21.76 -25.14 25.82
CA VAL A 621 20.88 -25.08 26.99
C VAL A 621 20.86 -23.67 27.60
N ALA A 622 22.00 -22.98 27.69
CA ALA A 622 22.05 -21.58 28.15
C ALA A 622 21.26 -20.66 27.23
N GLY A 623 21.33 -20.87 25.91
CA GLY A 623 20.49 -20.16 24.93
C GLY A 623 19.00 -20.46 25.10
N ILE A 624 18.61 -21.69 25.42
CA ILE A 624 17.20 -22.06 25.66
C ILE A 624 16.65 -21.40 26.94
N LEU A 625 17.47 -21.33 28.00
CA LEU A 625 17.06 -20.87 29.33
C LEU A 625 17.12 -19.34 29.53
N LEU A 626 17.76 -18.60 28.63
CA LEU A 626 17.96 -17.15 28.73
C LEU A 626 17.46 -16.42 27.48
N GLN A 627 17.20 -15.11 27.59
CA GLN A 627 16.97 -14.30 26.40
C GLN A 627 18.22 -14.23 25.52
N TRP A 628 18.03 -14.01 24.22
CA TRP A 628 19.14 -14.05 23.26
C TRP A 628 20.21 -12.99 23.49
N HIS A 629 19.83 -11.76 23.83
CA HIS A 629 20.82 -10.72 24.13
C HIS A 629 21.60 -11.08 25.41
N THR A 630 20.93 -11.60 26.45
CA THR A 630 21.56 -11.99 27.71
C THR A 630 22.44 -13.22 27.57
N ALA A 631 21.99 -14.24 26.84
CA ALA A 631 22.74 -15.45 26.55
C ALA A 631 23.98 -15.11 25.72
N LEU A 632 23.82 -14.34 24.64
CA LEU A 632 24.93 -13.90 23.80
C LEU A 632 25.95 -13.10 24.61
N PHE A 633 25.49 -12.13 25.42
CA PHE A 633 26.35 -11.36 26.31
C PHE A 633 27.11 -12.27 27.29
N MET A 634 26.42 -13.21 27.94
CA MET A 634 27.04 -14.16 28.87
C MET A 634 28.02 -15.11 28.19
N ILE A 635 27.75 -15.56 26.96
CA ILE A 635 28.65 -16.44 26.20
C ILE A 635 29.89 -15.66 25.74
N LEU A 636 29.69 -14.47 25.17
CA LEU A 636 30.77 -13.59 24.73
C LEU A 636 31.66 -13.11 25.88
N LEU A 637 31.10 -13.01 27.09
CA LEU A 637 31.87 -12.69 28.30
C LEU A 637 32.51 -13.94 28.92
N GLY A 638 31.71 -15.00 29.10
CA GLY A 638 32.06 -16.17 29.91
C GLY A 638 33.09 -17.08 29.27
N VAL A 639 33.04 -17.27 27.94
CA VAL A 639 34.01 -18.10 27.23
C VAL A 639 35.42 -17.46 27.26
N PRO A 640 35.61 -16.17 26.92
CA PRO A 640 36.93 -15.54 27.04
C PRO A 640 37.44 -15.44 28.47
N VAL A 641 36.56 -15.16 29.44
CA VAL A 641 36.94 -15.10 30.86
C VAL A 641 37.37 -16.48 31.36
N GLY A 642 36.63 -17.55 31.03
CA GLY A 642 36.99 -18.93 31.35
C GLY A 642 38.35 -19.31 30.77
N ALA A 643 38.59 -18.97 29.49
CA ALA A 643 39.87 -19.22 28.84
C ALA A 643 41.03 -18.43 29.44
N ARG A 644 40.80 -17.18 29.83
CA ARG A 644 41.83 -16.36 30.47
C ARG A 644 42.20 -16.90 31.86
N VAL A 645 41.21 -17.32 32.64
CA VAL A 645 41.43 -17.95 33.95
C VAL A 645 42.19 -19.27 33.81
N PHE A 646 41.86 -20.09 32.82
CA PHE A 646 42.63 -21.30 32.51
C PHE A 646 44.11 -20.99 32.25
N ASN A 647 44.40 -20.02 31.39
CA ASN A 647 45.78 -19.62 31.08
C ASN A 647 46.56 -19.12 32.30
N ILE A 648 45.90 -18.41 33.22
CA ILE A 648 46.51 -17.96 34.48
C ILE A 648 46.80 -19.14 35.41
N LEU A 649 45.86 -20.10 35.52
CA LEU A 649 46.06 -21.29 36.36
C LEU A 649 47.13 -22.23 35.80
N ALA A 650 47.20 -22.35 34.48
CA ALA A 650 48.23 -23.13 33.78
C ALA A 650 49.62 -22.49 33.94
N SER A 651 49.71 -21.16 33.87
CA SER A 651 50.97 -20.43 34.06
C SER A 651 51.52 -20.55 35.47
N TRP A 652 50.65 -20.41 36.48
CA TRP A 652 51.03 -20.46 37.88
C TRP A 652 51.59 -21.82 38.32
N ARG A 653 51.24 -22.88 37.58
CA ARG A 653 51.65 -24.26 37.87
C ARG A 653 52.82 -24.76 37.02
N GLY A 654 53.40 -23.91 36.17
CA GLY A 654 54.57 -24.26 35.34
C GLY A 654 54.29 -25.18 34.15
N TYR A 655 53.02 -25.49 33.87
CA TYR A 655 52.62 -26.40 32.79
C TYR A 655 52.46 -25.72 31.43
N LEU A 656 52.65 -24.40 31.32
CA LEU A 656 52.54 -23.68 30.04
C LEU A 656 53.49 -24.22 28.96
N ALA A 657 54.67 -24.75 29.33
CA ALA A 657 55.64 -25.27 28.36
C ALA A 657 55.19 -26.61 27.74
N ASP A 658 54.80 -27.61 28.55
CA ASP A 658 54.27 -28.91 28.08
C ASP A 658 52.89 -28.76 27.40
N TYR A 659 52.07 -27.82 27.86
CA TYR A 659 50.74 -27.57 27.28
C TYR A 659 50.83 -26.81 25.95
N ASN A 660 51.85 -25.98 25.75
CA ASN A 660 52.10 -25.29 24.47
C ASN A 660 52.69 -26.22 23.39
N GLU A 661 53.35 -27.32 23.75
CA GLU A 661 53.83 -28.32 22.76
C GLU A 661 52.74 -29.31 22.33
N VAL A 662 51.77 -29.63 23.20
CA VAL A 662 50.66 -30.55 22.89
C VAL A 662 49.39 -29.83 22.38
N ASP A 663 49.15 -28.57 22.78
CA ASP A 663 47.85 -27.87 22.60
C ASP A 663 47.94 -26.53 21.84
N ASN A 664 49.09 -26.23 21.19
CA ASN A 664 49.16 -25.21 20.12
C ASN A 664 48.40 -25.62 18.83
N ASN A 665 47.66 -26.72 18.87
CA ASN A 665 46.69 -27.06 17.85
C ASN A 665 45.55 -26.04 17.88
N LEU A 666 45.71 -24.98 17.09
CA LEU A 666 44.62 -24.08 16.70
C LEU A 666 43.40 -24.82 16.16
N GLY A 667 43.61 -26.08 15.74
CA GLY A 667 42.65 -27.19 15.74
C GLY A 667 41.48 -26.99 16.71
N MET A 668 41.83 -26.94 18.00
CA MET A 668 40.94 -26.73 19.12
C MET A 668 40.27 -25.35 19.06
N TYR A 669 41.01 -24.25 18.97
CA TYR A 669 40.40 -22.91 18.94
C TYR A 669 39.39 -22.73 17.80
N VAL A 670 39.64 -23.31 16.61
CA VAL A 670 38.70 -23.32 15.49
C VAL A 670 37.51 -24.24 15.75
N ILE A 671 37.71 -25.45 16.26
CA ILE A 671 36.62 -26.34 16.67
C ILE A 671 35.73 -25.66 17.72
N TRP A 672 36.31 -24.89 18.63
CA TRP A 672 35.60 -24.13 19.66
C TRP A 672 34.85 -22.94 19.06
N VAL A 673 35.44 -22.21 18.11
CA VAL A 673 34.78 -21.13 17.37
C VAL A 673 33.64 -21.68 16.50
N LEU A 674 33.83 -22.82 15.85
CA LEU A 674 32.82 -23.49 15.02
C LEU A 674 31.70 -24.12 15.86
N ALA A 675 32.04 -24.68 17.03
CA ALA A 675 31.10 -25.12 18.05
C ALA A 675 30.27 -23.94 18.59
N LEU A 676 30.91 -22.81 18.86
CA LEU A 676 30.26 -21.57 19.30
C LEU A 676 29.36 -21.01 18.20
N LEU A 677 29.82 -20.98 16.95
CA LEU A 677 29.04 -20.56 15.79
C LEU A 677 27.88 -21.53 15.52
N GLY A 678 28.08 -22.83 15.65
CA GLY A 678 27.06 -23.87 15.50
C GLY A 678 25.99 -23.80 16.58
N ALA A 679 26.37 -23.52 17.83
CA ALA A 679 25.45 -23.24 18.93
C ALA A 679 24.68 -21.93 18.68
N ILE A 680 25.35 -20.86 18.23
CA ILE A 680 24.73 -19.58 17.86
C ILE A 680 23.77 -19.76 16.67
N LEU A 681 24.11 -20.58 15.67
CA LEU A 681 23.26 -20.87 14.50
C LEU A 681 22.04 -21.72 14.87
N SER A 682 22.24 -22.77 15.68
CA SER A 682 21.15 -23.60 16.22
C SER A 682 20.21 -22.77 17.08
N PHE A 683 20.77 -21.81 17.81
CA PHE A 683 20.06 -20.85 18.63
C PHE A 683 19.26 -19.83 17.79
N ILE A 684 19.84 -19.27 16.74
CA ILE A 684 19.13 -18.41 15.76
C ILE A 684 17.96 -19.18 15.14
N ARG A 685 18.12 -20.47 14.84
CA ARG A 685 17.09 -21.34 14.26
C ARG A 685 15.94 -21.64 15.24
N LEU A 686 16.23 -21.96 16.50
CA LEU A 686 15.22 -22.14 17.56
C LEU A 686 14.38 -20.87 17.76
N ARG A 687 15.02 -19.70 17.68
CA ARG A 687 14.34 -18.39 17.78
C ARG A 687 13.67 -17.96 16.49
N GLN A 688 14.05 -18.48 15.32
CA GLN A 688 13.31 -18.27 14.08
C GLN A 688 11.87 -18.81 14.22
N ASN A 689 11.68 -19.91 14.94
CA ASN A 689 10.35 -20.46 15.24
C ASN A 689 9.56 -19.57 16.22
N GLN A 690 10.18 -19.04 17.29
CA GLN A 690 9.53 -18.08 18.20
C GLN A 690 9.25 -16.72 17.54
N PHE A 691 10.13 -16.26 16.64
CA PHE A 691 9.90 -15.06 15.83
C PHE A 691 8.74 -15.29 14.85
N VAL A 692 8.57 -16.49 14.32
CA VAL A 692 7.40 -16.88 13.51
C VAL A 692 6.11 -16.85 14.34
N ASP A 693 6.14 -17.27 15.61
CA ASP A 693 4.98 -17.17 16.53
C ASP A 693 4.65 -15.72 16.95
N ASN A 694 5.67 -14.90 17.20
CA ASN A 694 5.48 -13.45 17.40
C ASN A 694 5.03 -12.75 16.10
N THR A 695 5.44 -13.26 14.94
CA THR A 695 4.93 -12.81 13.64
C THR A 695 3.48 -13.26 13.43
N ARG A 696 3.06 -14.39 13.99
CA ARG A 696 1.66 -14.87 14.02
C ARG A 696 0.78 -13.95 14.87
N SER A 697 1.30 -13.51 16.02
CA SER A 697 0.65 -12.50 16.89
C SER A 697 0.58 -11.13 16.21
N MET A 698 1.63 -10.73 15.46
CA MET A 698 1.61 -9.54 14.60
C MET A 698 0.72 -9.69 13.36
N LEU A 699 0.47 -10.93 12.89
CA LEU A 699 -0.48 -11.24 11.82
C LEU A 699 -1.93 -11.14 12.32
N GLU A 700 -2.19 -11.47 13.59
CA GLU A 700 -3.47 -11.22 14.25
C GLU A 700 -3.71 -9.70 14.41
N LEU A 701 -2.69 -8.93 14.81
CA LEU A 701 -2.76 -7.46 14.81
C LEU A 701 -2.92 -6.88 13.38
N LYS A 702 -2.39 -7.58 12.36
CA LYS A 702 -2.55 -7.22 10.96
C LYS A 702 -3.96 -7.50 10.44
N ASN A 703 -4.65 -8.51 10.96
CA ASN A 703 -6.06 -8.74 10.64
C ASN A 703 -6.93 -7.57 11.12
N ASP A 704 -6.61 -6.95 12.26
CA ASP A 704 -7.30 -5.73 12.71
C ASP A 704 -7.05 -4.53 11.79
N VAL A 705 -5.84 -4.42 11.23
CA VAL A 705 -5.49 -3.42 10.21
C VAL A 705 -6.18 -3.72 8.87
N ASP A 706 -6.33 -4.99 8.50
CA ASP A 706 -7.03 -5.41 7.28
C ASP A 706 -8.55 -5.18 7.40
N VAL A 707 -9.13 -5.30 8.60
CA VAL A 707 -10.51 -4.87 8.92
C VAL A 707 -10.63 -3.33 8.80
N LEU A 708 -9.62 -2.57 9.22
CA LEU A 708 -9.58 -1.12 9.07
C LEU A 708 -9.45 -0.70 7.59
N ASN A 709 -8.63 -1.41 6.82
CA ASN A 709 -8.47 -1.21 5.37
C ASN A 709 -9.73 -1.60 4.58
N LEU A 710 -10.45 -2.64 5.00
CA LEU A 710 -11.77 -2.97 4.47
C LEU A 710 -12.77 -1.84 4.73
N ARG A 711 -12.78 -1.26 5.94
CA ARG A 711 -13.60 -0.07 6.25
C ARG A 711 -13.23 1.14 5.39
N LEU A 712 -11.94 1.36 5.12
CA LEU A 712 -11.46 2.42 4.24
C LEU A 712 -11.86 2.18 2.77
N ASN A 713 -11.76 0.96 2.27
CA ASN A 713 -12.17 0.61 0.91
C ASN A 713 -13.69 0.77 0.71
N THR A 714 -14.51 0.37 1.70
CA THR A 714 -15.95 0.66 1.66
C THR A 714 -16.26 2.16 1.70
N LYS A 715 -15.43 2.98 2.36
CA LYS A 715 -15.56 4.45 2.30
C LYS A 715 -15.17 5.01 0.92
N SER A 716 -14.12 4.46 0.30
CA SER A 716 -13.68 4.88 -1.04
C SER A 716 -14.70 4.53 -2.12
N GLN A 717 -15.29 3.33 -2.08
CA GLN A 717 -16.35 2.93 -3.00
C GLN A 717 -17.61 3.79 -2.85
N LYS A 718 -17.98 4.16 -1.61
CA LYS A 718 -19.06 5.13 -1.37
C LYS A 718 -18.74 6.51 -1.98
N MET A 719 -17.49 6.94 -1.95
CA MET A 719 -17.06 8.22 -2.54
C MET A 719 -17.16 8.21 -4.08
N GLU A 720 -16.84 7.10 -4.71
CA GLU A 720 -16.89 6.96 -6.17
C GLU A 720 -18.33 6.95 -6.72
N ILE A 721 -19.23 6.26 -6.02
CA ILE A 721 -20.67 6.31 -6.31
C ILE A 721 -21.20 7.75 -6.18
N LEU A 722 -20.77 8.48 -5.14
CA LEU A 722 -21.14 9.89 -4.91
C LEU A 722 -20.63 10.85 -6.00
N LEU A 723 -19.44 10.59 -6.56
CA LEU A 723 -18.86 11.37 -7.67
C LEU A 723 -19.63 11.17 -8.98
N ASN A 724 -20.13 9.96 -9.23
CA ASN A 724 -20.93 9.68 -10.42
C ASN A 724 -22.35 10.28 -10.31
N THR A 725 -22.96 10.28 -9.12
CA THR A 725 -24.23 10.99 -8.88
C THR A 725 -24.09 12.51 -9.03
N GLU A 726 -22.95 13.09 -8.64
CA GLU A 726 -22.64 14.52 -8.79
C GLU A 726 -22.65 14.97 -10.26
N LYS A 727 -22.00 14.20 -11.14
CA LYS A 727 -21.99 14.47 -12.58
C LYS A 727 -23.39 14.41 -13.20
N HIS A 728 -24.24 13.50 -12.69
CA HIS A 728 -25.61 13.35 -13.16
C HIS A 728 -26.50 14.55 -12.79
N ILE A 729 -26.36 15.09 -11.57
CA ILE A 729 -27.11 16.27 -11.10
C ILE A 729 -26.71 17.54 -11.86
N LEU A 730 -25.41 17.77 -12.06
CA LEU A 730 -24.90 18.98 -12.75
C LEU A 730 -25.31 19.04 -14.23
N ASN A 731 -25.36 17.89 -14.89
CA ASN A 731 -25.81 17.80 -16.28
C ASN A 731 -27.31 18.14 -16.43
N ASN A 732 -28.14 17.67 -15.50
CA ASN A 732 -29.58 17.95 -15.52
C ASN A 732 -29.88 19.44 -15.21
N LEU A 733 -29.23 20.02 -14.20
CA LEU A 733 -29.33 21.46 -13.86
C LEU A 733 -29.02 22.38 -15.05
N SER A 734 -27.95 22.07 -15.78
CA SER A 734 -27.53 22.83 -16.96
C SER A 734 -28.60 22.83 -18.06
N HIS A 735 -29.34 21.72 -18.20
CA HIS A 735 -30.42 21.58 -19.17
C HIS A 735 -31.68 22.34 -18.73
N GLU A 736 -31.95 22.38 -17.42
CA GLU A 736 -33.14 23.00 -16.83
C GLU A 736 -33.11 24.52 -16.84
N ILE A 737 -31.94 25.12 -16.63
CA ILE A 737 -31.72 26.58 -16.74
C ILE A 737 -31.79 27.03 -18.21
N LYS A 738 -31.19 26.27 -19.13
CA LYS A 738 -31.11 26.62 -20.56
C LYS A 738 -32.47 26.73 -21.24
N SER A 739 -33.44 25.92 -20.85
CA SER A 739 -34.74 25.84 -21.53
C SER A 739 -35.63 27.09 -21.36
N PRO A 740 -35.94 27.61 -20.16
CA PRO A 740 -36.69 28.86 -20.01
C PRO A 740 -35.90 30.09 -20.51
N LEU A 741 -34.56 30.10 -20.35
CA LEU A 741 -33.68 31.10 -20.96
C LEU A 741 -33.76 31.09 -22.50
N SER A 742 -33.92 29.92 -23.11
CA SER A 742 -34.10 29.80 -24.56
C SER A 742 -35.43 30.40 -25.00
N VAL A 743 -36.52 30.20 -24.23
CA VAL A 743 -37.83 30.82 -24.50
C VAL A 743 -37.76 32.34 -24.40
N VAL A 744 -37.17 32.87 -23.32
CA VAL A 744 -36.96 34.30 -23.12
C VAL A 744 -36.12 34.89 -24.26
N ARG A 745 -34.98 34.27 -24.58
CA ARG A 745 -34.09 34.72 -25.66
C ARG A 745 -34.75 34.69 -27.04
N THR A 746 -35.52 33.64 -27.34
CA THR A 746 -36.22 33.51 -28.63
C THR A 746 -37.28 34.60 -28.76
N THR A 747 -37.98 34.89 -27.67
CA THR A 747 -39.03 35.92 -27.64
C THR A 747 -38.45 37.32 -27.76
N ILE A 748 -37.34 37.62 -27.07
CA ILE A 748 -36.59 38.89 -27.21
C ILE A 748 -36.06 39.06 -28.63
N ASN A 749 -35.51 38.01 -29.25
CA ASN A 749 -35.02 38.04 -30.62
C ASN A 749 -36.14 38.25 -31.66
N LEU A 750 -37.35 37.74 -31.40
CA LEU A 750 -38.50 38.02 -32.26
C LEU A 750 -38.96 39.47 -32.07
N LEU A 751 -39.11 39.93 -30.83
CA LEU A 751 -39.45 41.33 -30.50
C LEU A 751 -38.49 42.33 -31.17
N SER A 752 -37.18 42.11 -31.06
CA SER A 752 -36.16 42.99 -31.67
C SER A 752 -36.17 42.99 -33.20
N LYS A 753 -36.69 41.92 -33.83
CA LYS A 753 -36.84 41.82 -35.29
C LYS A 753 -38.12 42.49 -35.81
N PHE A 754 -39.16 42.57 -34.97
CA PHE A 754 -40.43 43.22 -35.32
C PHE A 754 -40.42 44.73 -35.01
N LEU A 755 -39.81 45.16 -33.91
CA LEU A 755 -39.77 46.57 -33.45
C LEU A 755 -39.30 47.61 -34.49
N PRO A 756 -38.29 47.37 -35.35
CA PRO A 756 -37.81 48.36 -36.32
C PRO A 756 -38.81 48.69 -37.45
N LYS A 757 -39.88 47.90 -37.62
CA LYS A 757 -40.81 48.02 -38.77
C LYS A 757 -41.98 49.00 -38.54
N TYR A 758 -42.11 49.61 -37.35
CA TYR A 758 -43.36 50.24 -36.89
C TYR A 758 -43.41 51.78 -36.83
N TYR A 759 -42.50 52.49 -37.50
CA TYR A 759 -42.47 53.96 -37.41
C TYR A 759 -43.37 54.71 -38.42
N LYS A 760 -44.27 54.06 -39.18
CA LYS A 760 -44.96 54.74 -40.29
C LYS A 760 -46.48 54.57 -40.48
N ASP A 761 -47.19 53.67 -39.80
CA ASP A 761 -48.63 53.50 -40.06
C ASP A 761 -49.47 53.12 -38.83
N THR A 762 -50.56 53.86 -38.60
CA THR A 762 -51.33 53.82 -37.33
C THR A 762 -52.36 52.67 -37.28
N GLU A 763 -52.89 52.22 -38.43
CA GLU A 763 -53.87 51.12 -38.49
C GLU A 763 -53.23 49.72 -38.33
N MET A 764 -51.95 49.54 -38.67
CA MET A 764 -51.24 48.27 -38.52
C MET A 764 -50.91 47.96 -37.04
N ILE A 765 -50.78 49.00 -36.20
CA ILE A 765 -50.41 48.91 -34.78
C ILE A 765 -51.48 48.20 -33.95
N LEU A 766 -52.77 48.40 -34.25
CA LEU A 766 -53.88 47.81 -33.48
C LEU A 766 -54.04 46.31 -33.71
N LYS A 767 -53.77 45.82 -34.94
CA LYS A 767 -53.88 44.40 -35.29
C LYS A 767 -52.70 43.55 -34.81
N GLU A 768 -51.56 44.18 -34.52
CA GLU A 768 -50.33 43.50 -34.07
C GLU A 768 -49.99 43.75 -32.60
N LYS A 769 -50.72 44.66 -31.91
CA LYS A 769 -50.73 44.81 -30.45
C LYS A 769 -50.99 43.49 -29.72
N GLU A 770 -51.95 42.69 -30.21
CA GLU A 770 -52.22 41.35 -29.64
C GLU A 770 -51.03 40.40 -29.78
N ARG A 771 -50.30 40.43 -30.90
CA ARG A 771 -49.11 39.57 -31.12
C ARG A 771 -47.96 39.97 -30.21
N VAL A 772 -47.70 41.26 -30.07
CA VAL A 772 -46.68 41.78 -29.14
C VAL A 772 -47.05 41.45 -27.70
N LEU A 773 -48.31 41.63 -27.31
CA LEU A 773 -48.80 41.28 -25.97
C LEU A 773 -48.70 39.77 -25.70
N THR A 774 -48.96 38.93 -26.71
CA THR A 774 -48.78 37.47 -26.63
C THR A 774 -47.29 37.09 -26.48
N MET A 775 -46.38 37.80 -27.16
CA MET A 775 -44.94 37.59 -27.00
C MET A 775 -44.46 38.03 -25.60
N VAL A 776 -44.88 39.19 -25.11
CA VAL A 776 -44.52 39.69 -23.77
C VAL A 776 -45.05 38.76 -22.67
N THR A 777 -46.29 38.27 -22.80
CA THR A 777 -46.85 37.28 -21.86
C THR A 777 -46.10 35.94 -21.88
N LEU A 778 -45.67 35.48 -23.06
CA LEU A 778 -44.80 34.28 -23.17
C LEU A 778 -43.44 34.48 -22.51
N ALA A 779 -42.79 35.64 -22.69
CA ALA A 779 -41.52 35.98 -22.05
C ALA A 779 -41.67 36.04 -20.51
N ASN A 780 -42.71 36.72 -20.02
CA ASN A 780 -43.03 36.78 -18.59
C ASN A 780 -43.30 35.39 -18.01
N SER A 781 -44.03 34.53 -18.72
CA SER A 781 -44.25 33.15 -18.27
C SER A 781 -42.95 32.33 -18.18
N GLY A 782 -41.95 32.62 -19.03
CA GLY A 782 -40.61 32.01 -18.96
C GLY A 782 -39.79 32.50 -17.75
N ILE A 783 -39.92 33.79 -17.40
CA ILE A 783 -39.29 34.41 -16.24
C ILE A 783 -39.93 33.92 -14.94
N GLU A 784 -41.26 33.90 -14.85
CA GLU A 784 -42.00 33.41 -13.68
C GLU A 784 -41.67 31.94 -13.37
N ARG A 785 -41.49 31.10 -14.40
CA ARG A 785 -41.03 29.71 -14.23
C ARG A 785 -39.61 29.62 -13.66
N LEU A 786 -38.69 30.47 -14.11
CA LEU A 786 -37.34 30.56 -13.56
C LEU A 786 -37.35 31.00 -12.09
N VAL A 787 -38.20 31.98 -11.75
CA VAL A 787 -38.37 32.46 -10.38
C VAL A 787 -38.97 31.37 -9.49
N ALA A 788 -40.02 30.69 -9.92
CA ALA A 788 -40.62 29.58 -9.18
C ALA A 788 -39.64 28.42 -8.96
N TYR A 789 -38.83 28.10 -9.98
CA TYR A 789 -37.77 27.09 -9.90
C TYR A 789 -36.68 27.47 -8.90
N SER A 790 -36.19 28.73 -8.96
CA SER A 790 -35.23 29.27 -8.00
C SER A 790 -35.76 29.21 -6.57
N ASN A 791 -37.00 29.63 -6.35
CA ASN A 791 -37.64 29.60 -5.04
C ASN A 791 -37.82 28.17 -4.50
N ASN A 792 -38.13 27.19 -5.36
CA ASN A 792 -38.23 25.78 -4.97
C ASN A 792 -36.86 25.18 -4.61
N LEU A 793 -35.80 25.50 -5.34
CA LEU A 793 -34.43 25.12 -4.98
C LEU A 793 -34.00 25.75 -3.65
N PHE A 794 -34.37 27.00 -3.43
CA PHE A 794 -34.07 27.72 -2.19
C PHE A 794 -34.81 27.13 -0.98
N ASP A 795 -36.11 26.82 -1.11
CA ASP A 795 -36.86 26.14 -0.06
C ASP A 795 -36.27 24.74 0.24
N LEU A 796 -35.93 23.94 -0.78
CA LEU A 796 -35.29 22.64 -0.60
C LEU A 796 -33.91 22.76 0.08
N SER A 797 -33.16 23.83 -0.21
CA SER A 797 -31.91 24.15 0.49
C SER A 797 -32.14 24.39 1.98
N LYS A 798 -33.14 25.20 2.34
CA LYS A 798 -33.49 25.48 3.73
C LYS A 798 -33.94 24.23 4.47
N PHE A 799 -34.71 23.36 3.82
CA PHE A 799 -35.07 22.03 4.32
C PHE A 799 -33.84 21.17 4.59
N ALA A 800 -32.94 21.01 3.62
CA ALA A 800 -31.71 20.20 3.78
C ALA A 800 -30.77 20.74 4.88
N GLN A 801 -30.81 22.04 5.15
CA GLN A 801 -30.02 22.67 6.20
C GLN A 801 -30.67 22.59 7.59
N GLY A 802 -31.93 22.18 7.68
CA GLY A 802 -32.73 22.20 8.91
C GLY A 802 -33.08 23.63 9.37
N GLN A 803 -33.00 24.60 8.47
CA GLN A 803 -33.27 26.02 8.74
C GLN A 803 -34.69 26.43 8.33
N MET A 804 -35.51 25.46 7.93
CA MET A 804 -36.89 25.69 7.58
C MET A 804 -37.70 26.01 8.84
N ILE A 805 -38.24 27.22 8.91
CA ILE A 805 -39.13 27.65 9.99
C ILE A 805 -40.56 27.45 9.51
N PHE A 806 -41.37 26.79 10.33
CA PHE A 806 -42.80 26.58 10.09
C PHE A 806 -43.58 27.41 11.09
N ASP A 807 -44.61 28.08 10.60
CA ASP A 807 -45.53 28.87 11.41
C ASP A 807 -46.84 28.10 11.57
N ILE A 808 -46.85 27.19 12.55
CA ILE A 808 -47.97 26.26 12.75
C ILE A 808 -49.00 26.93 13.63
N GLU A 809 -50.17 27.22 13.04
CA GLU A 809 -51.28 27.87 13.72
C GLU A 809 -52.58 27.09 13.45
N LEU A 810 -53.60 27.32 14.29
CA LEU A 810 -54.93 26.76 14.10
C LEU A 810 -55.64 27.44 12.91
N ASN A 811 -55.70 26.74 11.78
CA ASN A 811 -56.17 27.29 10.51
C ASN A 811 -57.42 26.56 9.98
N ASN A 812 -58.28 27.28 9.24
CA ASN A 812 -59.46 26.69 8.60
C ASN A 812 -59.09 26.06 7.26
N PHE A 813 -58.93 24.73 7.24
CA PHE A 813 -58.48 24.00 6.06
C PHE A 813 -59.52 24.03 4.92
N GLN A 814 -60.81 24.02 5.26
CA GLN A 814 -61.88 24.06 4.27
C GLN A 814 -61.93 25.41 3.55
N LEU A 815 -61.69 26.52 4.26
CA LEU A 815 -61.61 27.87 3.68
C LEU A 815 -60.42 27.96 2.72
N MET A 816 -59.23 27.55 3.16
CA MET A 816 -58.02 27.54 2.34
C MET A 816 -58.20 26.72 1.05
N LEU A 817 -58.83 25.54 1.12
CA LEU A 817 -59.10 24.74 -0.08
C LEU A 817 -60.03 25.47 -1.06
N LYS A 818 -61.07 26.16 -0.57
CA LYS A 818 -61.96 26.96 -1.43
C LYS A 818 -61.19 28.10 -2.11
N GLU A 819 -60.29 28.76 -1.40
CA GLU A 819 -59.43 29.82 -1.97
C GLU A 819 -58.49 29.28 -3.04
N ILE A 820 -57.84 28.14 -2.79
CA ILE A 820 -56.93 27.49 -3.75
C ILE A 820 -57.68 27.07 -5.00
N ILE A 821 -58.88 26.48 -4.86
CA ILE A 821 -59.71 26.08 -6.00
C ILE A 821 -60.12 27.32 -6.81
N ALA A 822 -60.50 28.41 -6.15
CA ALA A 822 -60.82 29.67 -6.82
C ALA A 822 -59.60 30.25 -7.57
N GLU A 823 -58.40 30.13 -7.01
CA GLU A 823 -57.14 30.55 -7.63
C GLU A 823 -56.78 29.68 -8.86
N CYS A 824 -56.86 28.36 -8.73
CA CYS A 824 -56.60 27.42 -9.83
C CYS A 824 -57.61 27.57 -10.98
N ASN A 825 -58.88 27.86 -10.67
CA ASN A 825 -59.90 28.12 -11.69
C ASN A 825 -59.60 29.37 -12.53
N LYS A 826 -58.91 30.39 -11.98
CA LYS A 826 -58.48 31.58 -12.76
C LYS A 826 -57.39 31.25 -13.77
N VAL A 827 -56.56 30.24 -13.49
CA VAL A 827 -55.43 29.80 -14.35
C VAL A 827 -55.89 28.75 -15.37
N ASN A 828 -57.04 28.11 -15.17
CA ASN A 828 -57.68 27.18 -16.10
C ASN A 828 -58.40 27.91 -17.26
N VAL A 829 -57.65 28.72 -18.01
CA VAL A 829 -58.15 29.69 -19.03
C VAL A 829 -59.05 29.06 -20.13
N ALA A 830 -59.05 27.74 -20.29
CA ALA A 830 -59.84 27.03 -21.30
C ALA A 830 -61.02 26.21 -20.76
N GLU A 831 -61.31 26.26 -19.44
CA GLU A 831 -62.38 25.48 -18.76
C GLU A 831 -62.38 23.96 -19.05
N LYS A 832 -61.21 23.38 -19.39
CA LYS A 832 -61.11 21.97 -19.80
C LYS A 832 -61.22 20.98 -18.64
N HIS A 833 -61.10 21.47 -17.41
CA HIS A 833 -61.06 20.66 -16.19
C HIS A 833 -62.07 21.16 -15.18
N ILE A 834 -62.82 20.22 -14.58
CA ILE A 834 -63.75 20.51 -13.50
C ILE A 834 -63.05 20.11 -12.19
N ILE A 835 -62.77 21.08 -11.32
CA ILE A 835 -62.20 20.82 -9.98
C ILE A 835 -63.35 20.69 -8.99
N SER A 836 -63.59 19.48 -8.48
CA SER A 836 -64.64 19.21 -7.50
C SER A 836 -64.05 18.93 -6.13
N LEU A 837 -64.61 19.56 -5.10
CA LEU A 837 -64.27 19.33 -3.70
C LEU A 837 -65.33 18.46 -3.04
N ASN A 838 -64.95 17.24 -2.69
CA ASN A 838 -65.77 16.34 -1.89
C ASN A 838 -65.26 16.33 -0.45
N TYR A 839 -66.00 16.97 0.44
CA TYR A 839 -65.68 17.04 1.86
C TYR A 839 -66.60 16.10 2.64
N VAL A 840 -66.05 14.99 3.15
CA VAL A 840 -66.87 13.95 3.79
C VAL A 840 -67.39 14.43 5.16
N PRO A 841 -68.68 14.25 5.47
CA PRO A 841 -69.24 14.62 6.77
C PRO A 841 -68.46 13.93 7.89
N GLN A 842 -68.07 14.67 8.94
CA GLN A 842 -67.20 14.29 10.08
C GLN A 842 -65.70 14.64 9.96
N ALA A 843 -65.21 15.18 8.85
CA ALA A 843 -63.88 15.80 8.85
C ALA A 843 -63.91 17.13 9.63
N GLU A 844 -62.96 17.34 10.54
CA GLU A 844 -62.81 18.59 11.31
C GLU A 844 -62.39 19.73 10.37
N THR A 845 -62.78 20.98 10.60
CA THR A 845 -62.45 22.07 9.67
C THR A 845 -61.25 22.91 10.12
N MET A 846 -60.86 22.78 11.39
CA MET A 846 -59.79 23.53 12.03
C MET A 846 -58.66 22.60 12.47
N PHE A 847 -57.44 22.83 12.01
CA PHE A 847 -56.25 22.03 12.39
C PHE A 847 -55.02 22.91 12.56
N GLU A 848 -54.04 22.43 13.32
CA GLU A 848 -52.74 23.08 13.47
C GLU A 848 -51.82 22.76 12.29
N PHE A 849 -51.61 23.73 11.39
CA PHE A 849 -50.68 23.59 10.26
C PHE A 849 -50.15 24.94 9.80
N ASP A 850 -49.05 24.93 9.05
CA ASP A 850 -48.54 26.13 8.37
C ASP A 850 -49.35 26.39 7.09
N HIS A 851 -50.19 27.43 7.15
CA HIS A 851 -51.08 27.83 6.06
C HIS A 851 -50.35 28.02 4.73
N THR A 852 -49.20 28.70 4.76
CA THR A 852 -48.44 29.02 3.54
C THR A 852 -47.82 27.78 2.92
N ARG A 853 -47.30 26.87 3.75
CA ARG A 853 -46.61 25.67 3.27
C ARG A 853 -47.58 24.60 2.79
N ILE A 854 -48.69 24.38 3.48
CA ILE A 854 -49.71 23.43 3.02
C ILE A 854 -50.42 23.96 1.77
N LYS A 855 -50.67 25.28 1.67
CA LYS A 855 -51.13 25.90 0.41
C LYS A 855 -50.19 25.56 -0.76
N LYS A 856 -48.88 25.60 -0.54
CA LYS A 856 -47.87 25.25 -1.55
C LYS A 856 -47.91 23.76 -1.96
N VAL A 857 -48.14 22.85 -1.01
CA VAL A 857 -48.34 21.41 -1.31
C VAL A 857 -49.54 21.22 -2.23
N MET A 858 -50.68 21.82 -1.86
CA MET A 858 -51.93 21.72 -2.63
C MET A 858 -51.77 22.29 -4.04
N LEU A 859 -51.14 23.46 -4.19
CA LEU A 859 -50.88 24.07 -5.50
C LEU A 859 -50.00 23.17 -6.38
N ASN A 860 -48.97 22.53 -5.82
CA ASN A 860 -48.12 21.61 -6.58
C ASN A 860 -48.88 20.38 -7.07
N LEU A 861 -49.72 19.78 -6.21
CA LEU A 861 -50.48 18.58 -6.57
C LEU A 861 -51.61 18.88 -7.56
N ILE A 862 -52.34 19.99 -7.37
CA ILE A 862 -53.42 20.41 -8.27
C ILE A 862 -52.86 20.87 -9.61
N SER A 863 -51.74 21.62 -9.62
CA SER A 863 -51.07 22.02 -10.87
C SER A 863 -50.59 20.81 -11.67
N ASN A 864 -50.02 19.79 -11.01
CA ASN A 864 -49.67 18.54 -11.67
C ASN A 864 -50.91 17.84 -12.26
N ALA A 865 -52.01 17.77 -11.52
CA ALA A 865 -53.26 17.19 -12.01
C ALA A 865 -53.80 17.93 -13.25
N ILE A 866 -53.79 19.26 -13.28
CA ILE A 866 -54.20 20.08 -14.43
C ILE A 866 -53.25 19.87 -15.62
N GLN A 867 -51.94 19.83 -15.36
CA GLN A 867 -50.93 19.78 -16.41
C GLN A 867 -50.88 18.42 -17.14
N TYR A 868 -51.08 17.32 -16.41
CA TYR A 868 -50.89 15.96 -16.95
C TYR A 868 -52.21 15.25 -17.31
N SER A 869 -53.35 15.92 -17.17
CA SER A 869 -54.64 15.49 -17.70
C SER A 869 -55.09 16.37 -18.88
N GLN A 870 -55.65 15.78 -19.95
CA GLN A 870 -56.02 16.52 -21.16
C GLN A 870 -57.30 17.36 -20.99
N SER A 871 -58.28 16.78 -20.29
CA SER A 871 -59.57 17.34 -19.89
C SER A 871 -60.22 16.31 -18.96
N GLY A 872 -60.99 16.73 -17.95
CA GLY A 872 -61.66 15.78 -17.07
C GLY A 872 -61.89 16.31 -15.66
N LEU A 873 -62.37 15.41 -14.79
CA LEU A 873 -62.64 15.73 -13.38
C LEU A 873 -61.35 15.62 -12.55
N ILE A 874 -61.02 16.68 -11.83
CA ILE A 874 -60.03 16.65 -10.74
C ILE A 874 -60.81 16.59 -9.44
N LEU A 875 -60.80 15.42 -8.79
CA LEU A 875 -61.57 15.19 -7.57
C LEU A 875 -60.66 15.33 -6.36
N ILE A 876 -60.91 16.37 -5.55
CA ILE A 876 -60.26 16.56 -4.26
C ILE A 876 -61.18 16.00 -3.19
N THR A 877 -60.76 14.94 -2.51
CA THR A 877 -61.53 14.32 -1.42
C THR A 877 -60.84 14.54 -0.09
N VAL A 878 -61.56 15.05 0.89
CA VAL A 878 -61.09 15.22 2.27
C VAL A 878 -61.89 14.29 3.19
N LYS A 879 -61.21 13.42 3.94
CA LYS A 879 -61.83 12.45 4.85
C LYS A 879 -61.18 12.50 6.24
N PRO A 880 -61.92 12.18 7.32
CA PRO A 880 -61.32 12.00 8.63
C PRO A 880 -60.38 10.79 8.63
N TYR A 881 -59.21 10.91 9.26
CA TYR A 881 -58.25 9.82 9.41
C TYR A 881 -57.66 9.80 10.82
N ARG A 882 -58.04 8.80 11.64
CA ARG A 882 -57.64 8.69 13.06
C ARG A 882 -57.89 10.02 13.80
N SER A 883 -56.83 10.64 14.32
CA SER A 883 -56.79 12.00 14.85
C SER A 883 -56.14 12.92 13.82
N GLY A 884 -56.70 13.00 12.61
CA GLY A 884 -56.19 13.81 11.49
C GLY A 884 -57.12 13.88 10.28
N VAL A 885 -56.59 14.41 9.17
CA VAL A 885 -57.23 14.39 7.84
C VAL A 885 -56.41 13.62 6.83
N GLU A 886 -57.12 12.94 5.94
CA GLU A 886 -56.60 12.40 4.70
C GLU A 886 -57.15 13.22 3.53
N VAL A 887 -56.25 13.67 2.66
CA VAL A 887 -56.58 14.44 1.46
C VAL A 887 -56.07 13.67 0.26
N SER A 888 -56.97 13.39 -0.68
CA SER A 888 -56.63 12.73 -1.93
C SER A 888 -57.03 13.57 -3.13
N ILE A 889 -56.14 13.69 -4.11
CA ILE A 889 -56.35 14.41 -5.36
C ILE A 889 -56.28 13.38 -6.47
N GLU A 890 -57.40 13.15 -7.13
CA GLU A 890 -57.54 12.20 -8.24
C GLU A 890 -57.65 12.95 -9.57
N ASP A 891 -56.89 12.51 -10.57
CA ASP A 891 -56.91 13.05 -11.92
C ASP A 891 -57.20 11.95 -12.96
N GLU A 892 -57.53 12.38 -14.19
CA GLU A 892 -57.80 11.51 -15.35
C GLU A 892 -56.65 11.51 -16.37
N GLY A 893 -55.43 11.72 -15.89
CA GLY A 893 -54.22 11.81 -16.70
C GLY A 893 -53.62 10.47 -17.13
N VAL A 894 -52.34 10.53 -17.52
CA VAL A 894 -51.60 9.40 -18.12
C VAL A 894 -51.18 8.29 -17.13
N GLY A 895 -51.40 8.51 -15.83
CA GLY A 895 -50.94 7.63 -14.75
C GLY A 895 -49.40 7.54 -14.66
N ILE A 896 -48.91 6.78 -13.69
CA ILE A 896 -47.49 6.64 -13.37
C ILE A 896 -47.09 5.15 -13.46
N PRO A 897 -45.96 4.76 -14.07
CA PRO A 897 -45.48 3.38 -14.02
C PRO A 897 -45.30 2.86 -12.58
N GLU A 898 -45.64 1.59 -12.32
CA GLU A 898 -45.60 1.01 -10.96
C GLU A 898 -44.22 1.08 -10.31
N ASN A 899 -43.16 0.90 -11.10
CA ASN A 899 -41.78 0.99 -10.64
C ASN A 899 -41.29 2.43 -10.39
N GLU A 900 -42.09 3.44 -10.70
CA GLU A 900 -41.75 4.86 -10.58
C GLU A 900 -42.57 5.60 -9.50
N LEU A 901 -43.59 4.96 -8.90
CA LEU A 901 -44.51 5.59 -7.93
C LEU A 901 -43.80 6.22 -6.71
N GLU A 902 -42.68 5.66 -6.27
CA GLU A 902 -41.86 6.24 -5.19
C GLU A 902 -40.76 7.16 -5.72
N ALA A 903 -40.23 6.88 -6.92
CA ALA A 903 -39.15 7.63 -7.54
C ALA A 903 -39.55 9.07 -7.91
N ILE A 904 -40.81 9.33 -8.26
CA ILE A 904 -41.31 10.68 -8.61
C ILE A 904 -41.20 11.72 -7.47
N PHE A 905 -41.00 11.27 -6.23
CA PHE A 905 -40.77 12.15 -5.08
C PHE A 905 -39.28 12.45 -4.83
N VAL A 906 -38.38 11.92 -5.67
CA VAL A 906 -36.94 12.18 -5.64
C VAL A 906 -36.65 13.41 -6.51
N PRO A 907 -35.74 14.31 -6.09
CA PRO A 907 -35.39 15.50 -6.88
C PRO A 907 -34.94 15.14 -8.29
N PHE A 908 -35.45 15.89 -9.27
CA PHE A 908 -35.07 15.76 -10.69
C PHE A 908 -35.44 14.42 -11.34
N GLU A 909 -36.22 13.57 -10.66
CA GLU A 909 -36.82 12.38 -11.26
C GLU A 909 -38.15 12.76 -11.92
N GLU A 910 -38.32 12.29 -13.15
CA GLU A 910 -39.54 12.46 -13.93
C GLU A 910 -40.04 11.09 -14.37
N SER A 911 -41.36 10.90 -14.36
CA SER A 911 -41.93 9.66 -14.88
C SER A 911 -41.59 9.48 -16.36
N SER A 912 -41.26 8.26 -16.76
CA SER A 912 -41.02 7.91 -18.16
C SER A 912 -42.22 8.22 -19.07
N ARG A 913 -43.45 8.25 -18.52
CA ARG A 913 -44.67 8.63 -19.27
C ARG A 913 -44.82 10.12 -19.52
N THR A 914 -44.09 10.96 -18.78
CA THR A 914 -44.21 12.43 -18.85
C THR A 914 -42.98 13.13 -19.42
N LYS A 915 -41.90 12.39 -19.72
CA LYS A 915 -40.59 12.89 -20.22
C LYS A 915 -40.60 13.74 -21.50
N SER A 916 -41.71 13.85 -22.23
CA SER A 916 -41.78 14.51 -23.55
C SER A 916 -42.58 15.81 -23.63
N LYS A 917 -43.23 16.26 -22.54
CA LYS A 917 -44.00 17.53 -22.53
C LYS A 917 -43.37 18.56 -21.59
N ALA A 918 -42.89 19.65 -22.17
CA ALA A 918 -42.00 20.65 -21.61
C ALA A 918 -42.52 21.52 -20.43
N CYS A 919 -43.15 20.96 -19.39
CA CYS A 919 -43.69 21.80 -18.29
C CYS A 919 -43.53 21.35 -16.83
N GLY A 920 -42.96 20.20 -16.46
CA GLY A 920 -42.80 19.87 -15.01
C GLY A 920 -41.61 18.97 -14.74
N ARG A 921 -40.65 19.44 -13.91
CA ARG A 921 -39.27 18.91 -13.85
C ARG A 921 -38.81 18.43 -12.46
N GLY A 922 -39.60 17.58 -11.81
CA GLY A 922 -39.15 16.74 -10.68
C GLY A 922 -38.91 17.39 -9.30
N LEU A 923 -39.07 18.72 -9.12
CA LEU A 923 -38.84 19.37 -7.80
C LEU A 923 -40.11 19.59 -6.96
N GLY A 924 -41.28 19.77 -7.60
CA GLY A 924 -42.53 20.13 -6.90
C GLY A 924 -43.05 19.04 -5.95
N LEU A 925 -42.99 17.77 -6.39
CA LEU A 925 -43.40 16.61 -5.58
C LEU A 925 -42.40 16.33 -4.44
N THR A 926 -41.10 16.51 -4.70
CA THR A 926 -40.06 16.46 -3.67
C THR A 926 -40.36 17.43 -2.54
N LEU A 927 -40.61 18.71 -2.87
CA LEU A 927 -40.91 19.73 -1.87
C LEU A 927 -42.23 19.43 -1.14
N ALA A 928 -43.24 18.92 -1.84
CA ALA A 928 -44.49 18.51 -1.23
C ALA A 928 -44.28 17.41 -0.16
N ARG A 929 -43.41 16.43 -0.45
CA ARG A 929 -43.04 15.37 0.49
C ARG A 929 -42.34 15.90 1.72
N GLU A 930 -41.35 16.77 1.56
CA GLU A 930 -40.63 17.36 2.70
C GLU A 930 -41.55 18.21 3.59
N ILE A 931 -42.48 18.99 3.01
CA ILE A 931 -43.46 19.76 3.78
C ILE A 931 -44.40 18.85 4.58
N ILE A 932 -44.96 17.82 3.94
CA ILE A 932 -45.89 16.89 4.62
C ILE A 932 -45.17 16.11 5.73
N LEU A 933 -43.95 15.63 5.49
CA LEU A 933 -43.15 14.94 6.51
C LEU A 933 -42.82 15.85 7.69
N ALA A 934 -42.51 17.12 7.45
CA ALA A 934 -42.26 18.10 8.52
C ALA A 934 -43.50 18.40 9.36
N HIS A 935 -44.70 18.21 8.82
CA HIS A 935 -45.96 18.25 9.56
C HIS A 935 -46.32 16.90 10.22
N HIS A 936 -45.34 15.98 10.35
CA HIS A 936 -45.54 14.62 10.87
C HIS A 936 -46.56 13.79 10.05
N GLY A 937 -46.76 14.17 8.79
CA GLY A 937 -47.67 13.52 7.87
C GLY A 937 -46.99 12.47 6.99
N GLU A 938 -47.78 11.89 6.09
CA GLU A 938 -47.34 10.92 5.08
C GLU A 938 -47.92 11.31 3.72
N ILE A 939 -47.17 11.14 2.62
CA ILE A 939 -47.64 11.37 1.25
C ILE A 939 -47.19 10.21 0.35
N TRP A 940 -48.07 9.77 -0.55
CA TRP A 940 -47.78 8.74 -1.54
C TRP A 940 -48.63 8.92 -2.81
N ALA A 941 -48.34 8.13 -3.84
CA ALA A 941 -49.06 8.14 -5.11
C ALA A 941 -49.50 6.72 -5.49
N GLU A 942 -50.67 6.61 -6.12
CA GLU A 942 -51.25 5.37 -6.64
C GLU A 942 -51.83 5.62 -8.03
N ASN A 943 -52.00 4.57 -8.83
CA ASN A 943 -52.78 4.65 -10.07
C ASN A 943 -54.25 4.35 -9.79
N ARG A 944 -55.15 4.95 -10.56
CA ARG A 944 -56.59 4.60 -10.50
C ARG A 944 -56.79 3.14 -10.98
N PRO A 945 -57.81 2.41 -10.50
CA PRO A 945 -58.05 1.00 -10.83
C PRO A 945 -58.12 0.66 -12.32
N ASN A 946 -58.47 1.64 -13.17
CA ASN A 946 -58.59 1.48 -14.63
C ASN A 946 -57.32 1.90 -15.40
N ASN A 947 -56.20 2.20 -14.72
CA ASN A 947 -54.94 2.71 -15.29
C ASN A 947 -55.08 3.99 -16.15
N ARG A 948 -56.15 4.76 -15.96
CA ARG A 948 -56.44 6.04 -16.63
C ARG A 948 -56.47 7.18 -15.59
N GLY A 949 -55.32 7.49 -15.02
CA GLY A 949 -55.14 8.59 -14.07
C GLY A 949 -54.35 8.23 -12.82
N SER A 950 -53.89 9.25 -12.11
CA SER A 950 -53.18 9.13 -10.84
C SER A 950 -54.02 9.60 -9.65
N LYS A 951 -53.65 9.10 -8.47
CA LYS A 951 -54.20 9.51 -7.18
C LYS A 951 -53.03 9.84 -6.25
N PHE A 952 -52.93 11.11 -5.87
CA PHE A 952 -51.96 11.57 -4.87
C PHE A 952 -52.68 11.70 -3.53
N THR A 953 -52.18 11.04 -2.49
CA THR A 953 -52.81 11.06 -1.16
C THR A 953 -51.80 11.50 -0.12
N PHE A 954 -52.22 12.39 0.78
CA PHE A 954 -51.45 12.73 1.97
C PHE A 954 -52.31 12.79 3.23
N ARG A 955 -51.66 12.60 4.38
CA ARG A 955 -52.28 12.59 5.71
C ARG A 955 -51.62 13.62 6.62
N LEU A 956 -52.43 14.34 7.39
CA LEU A 956 -51.98 15.31 8.41
C LEU A 956 -52.68 15.05 9.75
N PRO A 957 -52.00 15.12 10.90
CA PRO A 957 -52.62 15.00 12.23
C PRO A 957 -53.40 16.27 12.66
N LEU A 958 -54.41 16.13 13.55
CA LEU A 958 -55.27 17.21 14.10
C LEU A 958 -54.50 18.16 15.02
N ARG A 959 -53.68 17.57 15.89
CA ARG A 959 -52.81 18.22 16.87
C ARG A 959 -51.43 17.62 16.73
N GLN A 960 -50.41 18.46 16.80
CA GLN A 960 -49.05 17.96 16.85
C GLN A 960 -48.78 17.32 18.23
N PRO A 961 -48.07 16.19 18.30
CA PRO A 961 -47.83 15.49 19.57
C PRO A 961 -47.11 16.40 20.57
N GLU A 962 -47.61 16.46 21.82
CA GLU A 962 -47.02 17.27 22.90
C GLU A 962 -45.58 16.83 23.20
N GLY A 963 -44.62 17.68 22.81
CA GLY A 963 -43.19 17.37 22.94
C GLY A 963 -42.27 18.23 22.07
N GLY A 964 -42.23 19.54 22.33
CA GLY A 964 -41.04 20.38 22.11
C GLY A 964 -40.68 20.78 20.67
N PHE A 965 -41.36 21.80 20.12
CA PHE A 965 -40.76 22.68 19.10
C PHE A 965 -39.76 23.64 19.76
N ASN A 966 -38.60 23.12 20.15
CA ASN A 966 -37.42 23.93 20.40
C ASN A 966 -36.43 23.71 19.25
N LYS A 967 -36.53 24.51 18.19
CA LYS A 967 -35.45 24.84 17.22
C LYS A 967 -34.51 23.71 16.76
N ALA A 968 -34.94 22.44 16.79
CA ALA A 968 -34.11 21.28 16.54
C ALA A 968 -34.61 20.57 15.28
N VAL A 969 -33.89 20.86 14.20
CA VAL A 969 -33.58 20.02 13.02
C VAL A 969 -34.35 18.69 12.99
N TYR A 970 -35.37 18.63 12.14
CA TYR A 970 -36.02 17.38 11.75
C TYR A 970 -35.03 16.53 10.95
N SER A 971 -34.39 15.57 11.62
CA SER A 971 -33.47 14.59 11.05
C SER A 971 -34.12 13.20 11.12
N LYS A 972 -35.00 12.89 10.16
CA LYS A 972 -35.43 11.50 9.92
C LYS A 972 -35.14 11.00 8.51
N SER A 973 -34.59 11.83 7.63
CA SER A 973 -34.01 11.39 6.37
C SER A 973 -32.48 11.40 6.46
N GLU A 974 -31.89 10.35 7.06
CA GLU A 974 -30.42 10.17 7.11
C GLU A 974 -29.78 10.15 5.72
N VAL A 975 -30.56 9.80 4.68
CA VAL A 975 -30.11 9.75 3.29
C VAL A 975 -30.04 11.14 2.66
N PHE A 976 -30.93 12.07 3.05
CA PHE A 976 -31.06 13.37 2.39
C PHE A 976 -30.30 14.49 3.14
N GLY A 977 -30.29 14.47 4.48
CA GLY A 977 -29.83 15.59 5.31
C GLY A 977 -28.32 15.85 5.38
N LYS A 978 -27.46 14.91 4.95
CA LYS A 978 -25.98 15.07 5.06
C LYS A 978 -25.28 15.28 3.73
N ILE A 979 -25.81 14.72 2.64
CA ILE A 979 -25.19 14.75 1.31
C ILE A 979 -25.60 15.99 0.51
N TYR A 980 -26.85 16.45 0.67
CA TYR A 980 -27.39 17.59 -0.08
C TYR A 980 -27.09 18.95 0.58
N LYS A 981 -26.92 18.99 1.90
CA LYS A 981 -26.71 20.20 2.71
C LYS A 981 -25.50 21.04 2.24
N ASP A 982 -24.31 20.44 2.16
CA ASP A 982 -23.08 21.14 1.75
C ASP A 982 -23.05 21.49 0.26
N ARG A 983 -23.79 20.72 -0.57
CA ARG A 983 -23.71 20.82 -2.03
C ARG A 983 -24.70 21.83 -2.60
N ILE A 984 -25.93 21.91 -2.06
CA ILE A 984 -26.88 22.98 -2.41
C ILE A 984 -26.36 24.33 -1.89
N ALA A 985 -25.72 24.37 -0.71
CA ALA A 985 -25.08 25.56 -0.18
C ALA A 985 -23.94 26.08 -1.08
N LYS A 986 -23.07 25.19 -1.58
CA LYS A 986 -22.00 25.55 -2.55
C LYS A 986 -22.54 25.97 -3.92
N LEU A 987 -23.62 25.36 -4.39
CA LEU A 987 -24.27 25.73 -5.66
C LEU A 987 -24.88 27.14 -5.59
N LEU A 988 -25.57 27.47 -4.49
CA LEU A 988 -26.13 28.81 -4.26
C LEU A 988 -25.04 29.88 -4.08
N GLN A 989 -23.91 29.54 -3.45
CA GLN A 989 -22.73 30.41 -3.39
C GLN A 989 -22.16 30.71 -4.78
N GLY A 990 -22.19 29.73 -5.71
CA GLY A 990 -21.80 29.93 -7.11
C GLY A 990 -22.72 30.87 -7.90
N PHE A 991 -23.94 31.11 -7.42
CA PHE A 991 -24.90 32.07 -7.98
C PHE A 991 -25.01 33.37 -7.15
N GLY A 992 -24.09 33.62 -6.22
CA GLY A 992 -24.03 34.88 -5.45
C GLY A 992 -24.99 34.98 -4.25
N TYR A 993 -25.64 33.90 -3.82
CA TYR A 993 -26.48 33.91 -2.62
C TYR A 993 -25.69 33.43 -1.39
N GLU A 994 -25.34 34.35 -0.49
CA GLU A 994 -24.86 34.01 0.85
C GLU A 994 -26.04 33.76 1.81
N CYS A 995 -26.10 32.57 2.41
CA CYS A 995 -27.15 32.21 3.36
C CYS A 995 -26.58 32.24 4.78
N ASN A 996 -26.66 33.39 5.46
CA ASN A 996 -26.30 33.55 6.86
C ASN A 996 -27.54 33.83 7.73
N SER A 997 -27.52 33.18 8.90
CA SER A 997 -28.60 32.97 9.88
C SER A 997 -29.27 34.22 10.44
N ILE A 998 -30.60 34.21 10.52
CA ILE A 998 -31.41 35.11 11.36
C ILE A 998 -31.71 34.39 12.68
N ASN A 999 -31.17 34.89 13.79
CA ASN A 999 -31.72 34.66 15.12
C ASN A 999 -31.86 36.01 15.82
N SER A 1000 -33.02 36.20 16.44
CA SER A 1000 -33.48 37.32 17.30
C SER A 1000 -33.52 38.71 16.66
N LEU A 1001 -34.63 38.99 15.96
CA LEU A 1001 -35.04 40.33 15.50
C LEU A 1001 -36.40 40.80 16.06
N LYS A 1002 -36.96 40.12 17.08
CA LYS A 1002 -38.28 40.47 17.65
C LYS A 1002 -38.24 41.37 18.90
N GLU A 1003 -37.08 41.70 19.45
CA GLU A 1003 -37.01 42.44 20.73
C GLU A 1003 -36.27 43.79 20.71
N LEU A 1004 -35.76 44.27 19.56
CA LEU A 1004 -35.21 45.63 19.46
C LEU A 1004 -35.86 46.48 18.37
N GLU A 1005 -37.05 46.09 17.91
CA GLU A 1005 -37.85 46.81 16.91
C GLU A 1005 -38.51 48.10 17.43
N ASN A 1006 -38.31 48.49 18.70
CA ASN A 1006 -39.15 49.51 19.34
C ASN A 1006 -38.51 50.85 19.73
N HIS A 1007 -37.22 51.14 19.51
CA HIS A 1007 -36.66 52.41 20.00
C HIS A 1007 -35.75 53.14 18.99
N ILE A 1008 -36.27 54.28 18.52
CA ILE A 1008 -35.60 55.50 17.98
C ILE A 1008 -35.65 55.69 16.44
N ARG A 1009 -36.62 56.52 16.00
CA ARG A 1009 -36.66 57.21 14.69
C ARG A 1009 -35.92 58.55 14.78
N VAL A 1010 -34.94 58.83 13.92
CA VAL A 1010 -34.55 60.21 13.52
C VAL A 1010 -33.99 60.21 12.07
N ASN A 1011 -34.34 61.26 11.31
CA ASN A 1011 -34.06 61.65 9.91
C ASN A 1011 -33.12 60.81 9.01
N LYS A 1012 -33.62 60.57 7.79
CA LYS A 1012 -33.17 59.57 6.82
C LYS A 1012 -32.75 60.21 5.47
N SER A 1013 -31.84 61.18 5.44
CA SER A 1013 -31.40 61.75 4.15
C SER A 1013 -30.19 61.01 3.56
N ILE A 1014 -30.26 60.62 2.29
CA ILE A 1014 -29.19 59.90 1.56
C ILE A 1014 -28.65 60.82 0.47
N LEU A 1015 -27.36 61.16 0.53
CA LEU A 1015 -26.70 61.95 -0.51
C LEU A 1015 -26.38 61.07 -1.71
N ILE A 1016 -26.78 61.49 -2.91
CA ILE A 1016 -26.54 60.77 -4.16
C ILE A 1016 -25.73 61.67 -5.08
N VAL A 1017 -24.60 61.20 -5.57
CA VAL A 1017 -23.65 62.00 -6.36
C VAL A 1017 -23.36 61.30 -7.68
N ASP A 1018 -23.82 61.89 -8.78
CA ASP A 1018 -23.73 61.33 -10.14
C ASP A 1018 -23.90 62.45 -11.18
N ASP A 1019 -23.16 62.44 -12.29
CA ASP A 1019 -23.26 63.49 -13.31
C ASP A 1019 -24.43 63.28 -14.30
N ASP A 1020 -25.07 62.10 -14.33
CA ASP A 1020 -26.25 61.82 -15.16
C ASP A 1020 -27.56 62.14 -14.42
N GLN A 1021 -28.25 63.19 -14.86
CA GLN A 1021 -29.53 63.61 -14.28
C GLN A 1021 -30.62 62.53 -14.37
N ASN A 1022 -30.66 61.73 -15.45
CA ASN A 1022 -31.67 60.68 -15.57
C ASN A 1022 -31.45 59.56 -14.55
N PHE A 1023 -30.18 59.29 -14.25
CA PHE A 1023 -29.79 58.33 -13.22
C PHE A 1023 -30.14 58.84 -11.82
N LEU A 1024 -29.84 60.12 -11.53
CA LEU A 1024 -30.23 60.77 -10.28
C LEU A 1024 -31.74 60.72 -10.05
N ASP A 1025 -32.56 60.97 -11.09
CA ASP A 1025 -34.01 60.94 -10.99
C ASP A 1025 -34.53 59.51 -10.71
N ALA A 1026 -33.98 58.51 -11.41
CA ALA A 1026 -34.34 57.11 -11.23
C ALA A 1026 -33.99 56.59 -9.84
N ILE A 1027 -32.75 56.82 -9.37
CA ILE A 1027 -32.31 56.34 -8.07
C ILE A 1027 -32.98 57.10 -6.91
N SER A 1028 -33.35 58.37 -7.13
CA SER A 1028 -34.12 59.14 -6.15
C SER A 1028 -35.51 58.57 -5.94
N LEU A 1029 -36.19 58.11 -7.02
CA LEU A 1029 -37.48 57.42 -6.91
C LEU A 1029 -37.35 56.11 -6.11
N ASP A 1030 -36.29 55.34 -6.37
CA ASP A 1030 -36.02 54.09 -5.66
C ASP A 1030 -35.74 54.32 -4.16
N ILE A 1031 -34.98 55.35 -3.82
CA ILE A 1031 -34.68 55.75 -2.44
C ILE A 1031 -35.94 56.28 -1.73
N TYR A 1032 -36.75 57.06 -2.43
CA TYR A 1032 -38.01 57.59 -1.89
C TYR A 1032 -39.02 56.47 -1.63
N ALA A 1033 -39.07 55.43 -2.49
CA ALA A 1033 -39.91 54.25 -2.30
C ALA A 1033 -39.58 53.49 -0.99
N GLU A 1034 -38.33 53.57 -0.51
CA GLU A 1034 -37.89 53.00 0.77
C GLU A 1034 -38.08 53.96 1.97
N GLN A 1035 -38.79 55.07 1.79
CA GLN A 1035 -39.06 56.09 2.82
C GLN A 1035 -37.80 56.79 3.36
N TYR A 1036 -36.75 56.89 2.54
CA TYR A 1036 -35.60 57.77 2.79
C TYR A 1036 -35.73 59.04 1.93
N THR A 1037 -35.12 60.14 2.38
CA THR A 1037 -35.13 61.41 1.64
C THR A 1037 -33.90 61.47 0.72
N PRO A 1038 -34.04 61.36 -0.60
CA PRO A 1038 -32.91 61.50 -1.51
C PRO A 1038 -32.42 62.96 -1.54
N ALA A 1039 -31.11 63.15 -1.55
CA ALA A 1039 -30.44 64.43 -1.78
C ALA A 1039 -29.51 64.30 -3.00
N PRO A 1040 -30.04 64.43 -4.23
CA PRO A 1040 -29.24 64.29 -5.43
C PRO A 1040 -28.38 65.53 -5.69
N VAL A 1041 -27.12 65.31 -6.08
CA VAL A 1041 -26.14 66.33 -6.44
C VAL A 1041 -25.43 65.89 -7.71
N ASN A 1042 -25.37 66.78 -8.69
CA ASN A 1042 -24.84 66.46 -10.02
C ASN A 1042 -23.36 66.84 -10.24
N ASN A 1043 -22.68 67.36 -9.22
CA ASN A 1043 -21.26 67.70 -9.29
C ASN A 1043 -20.49 67.31 -8.02
N ALA A 1044 -19.20 67.01 -8.20
CA ALA A 1044 -18.34 66.49 -7.15
C ALA A 1044 -17.90 67.55 -6.12
N PHE A 1045 -17.68 68.80 -6.52
CA PHE A 1045 -17.30 69.89 -5.62
C PHE A 1045 -18.39 70.25 -4.62
N GLU A 1046 -19.65 70.25 -5.07
CA GLU A 1046 -20.82 70.52 -4.24
C GLU A 1046 -21.04 69.39 -3.24
N ALA A 1047 -20.87 68.13 -3.66
CA ALA A 1047 -20.93 66.99 -2.75
C ALA A 1047 -19.88 67.07 -1.61
N VAL A 1048 -18.63 67.42 -1.94
CA VAL A 1048 -17.57 67.61 -0.93
C VAL A 1048 -17.91 68.78 0.01
N ARG A 1049 -18.42 69.89 -0.52
CA ARG A 1049 -18.81 71.05 0.28
C ARG A 1049 -19.93 70.70 1.26
N LEU A 1050 -21.00 70.06 0.78
CA LEU A 1050 -22.17 69.69 1.58
C LEU A 1050 -21.82 68.71 2.71
N ILE A 1051 -20.99 67.71 2.45
CA ILE A 1051 -20.55 66.77 3.50
C ILE A 1051 -19.67 67.47 4.54
N LYS A 1052 -18.79 68.40 4.13
CA LYS A 1052 -17.91 69.12 5.07
C LYS A 1052 -18.66 70.15 5.91
N GLU A 1053 -19.63 70.85 5.32
CA GLU A 1053 -20.41 71.89 6.01
C GLU A 1053 -21.51 71.30 6.89
N ASN A 1054 -22.21 70.24 6.43
CA ASN A 1054 -23.39 69.69 7.11
C ASN A 1054 -23.38 68.14 7.18
N PRO A 1055 -22.36 67.49 7.79
CA PRO A 1055 -22.23 66.03 7.78
C PRO A 1055 -23.38 65.30 8.47
N LEU A 1056 -23.92 65.84 9.57
CA LEU A 1056 -25.01 65.24 10.35
C LEU A 1056 -26.36 65.18 9.61
N GLN A 1057 -26.48 65.84 8.46
CA GLN A 1057 -27.70 65.80 7.65
C GLN A 1057 -27.84 64.48 6.90
N TYR A 1058 -26.72 63.82 6.57
CA TYR A 1058 -26.70 62.65 5.71
C TYR A 1058 -26.39 61.38 6.49
N SER A 1059 -27.19 60.35 6.26
CA SER A 1059 -27.02 59.04 6.89
C SER A 1059 -26.19 58.08 6.05
N LEU A 1060 -26.04 58.35 4.75
CA LEU A 1060 -25.31 57.52 3.79
C LEU A 1060 -25.00 58.32 2.52
N VAL A 1061 -23.89 58.00 1.84
CA VAL A 1061 -23.47 58.61 0.57
C VAL A 1061 -23.41 57.53 -0.53
N LEU A 1062 -24.12 57.76 -1.63
CA LEU A 1062 -23.97 57.02 -2.89
C LEU A 1062 -23.16 57.87 -3.87
N LEU A 1063 -22.09 57.32 -4.42
CA LEU A 1063 -21.11 58.10 -5.20
C LEU A 1063 -20.69 57.36 -6.48
N ASP A 1064 -20.77 58.05 -7.63
CA ASP A 1064 -20.16 57.55 -8.87
C ASP A 1064 -18.63 57.71 -8.84
N MET A 1065 -17.94 56.78 -9.51
CA MET A 1065 -16.50 56.80 -9.73
C MET A 1065 -16.09 57.75 -10.84
N MET A 1066 -16.90 57.90 -11.89
CA MET A 1066 -16.51 58.61 -13.11
C MET A 1066 -17.35 59.87 -13.27
N MET A 1067 -16.86 60.99 -12.73
CA MET A 1067 -17.48 62.31 -12.95
C MET A 1067 -16.49 63.24 -13.65
N PRO A 1068 -16.96 64.22 -14.46
CA PRO A 1068 -16.10 65.03 -15.33
C PRO A 1068 -15.10 65.93 -14.59
N GLU A 1069 -15.44 66.35 -13.36
CA GLU A 1069 -14.68 67.35 -12.61
C GLU A 1069 -13.64 66.74 -11.65
N LYS A 1070 -14.04 65.68 -10.95
CA LYS A 1070 -13.21 64.91 -10.00
C LYS A 1070 -13.64 63.45 -10.05
N THR A 1071 -12.68 62.55 -9.90
CA THR A 1071 -12.99 61.12 -9.78
C THR A 1071 -13.60 60.80 -8.41
N GLY A 1072 -14.41 59.75 -8.32
CA GLY A 1072 -14.96 59.28 -7.05
C GLY A 1072 -13.88 58.97 -6.00
N GLU A 1073 -12.70 58.52 -6.43
CA GLU A 1073 -11.54 58.32 -5.53
C GLU A 1073 -11.07 59.62 -4.88
N GLN A 1074 -10.96 60.70 -5.65
CA GLN A 1074 -10.57 62.02 -5.15
C GLN A 1074 -11.63 62.57 -4.17
N VAL A 1075 -12.91 62.35 -4.48
CA VAL A 1075 -14.01 62.75 -3.59
C VAL A 1075 -13.94 62.00 -2.27
N VAL A 1076 -13.79 60.66 -2.30
CA VAL A 1076 -13.64 59.83 -1.09
C VAL A 1076 -12.46 60.31 -0.25
N GLN A 1077 -11.30 60.57 -0.87
CA GLN A 1077 -10.10 61.01 -0.17
C GLN A 1077 -10.30 62.36 0.56
N GLU A 1078 -11.09 63.27 -0.02
CA GLU A 1078 -11.37 64.58 0.57
C GLU A 1078 -12.42 64.57 1.69
N ILE A 1079 -13.37 63.63 1.66
CA ILE A 1079 -14.45 63.53 2.65
C ILE A 1079 -14.18 62.46 3.72
N TYR A 1080 -13.23 61.55 3.51
CA TYR A 1080 -12.97 60.38 4.37
C TYR A 1080 -12.82 60.74 5.84
N THR A 1081 -12.06 61.78 6.18
CA THR A 1081 -11.85 62.18 7.58
C THR A 1081 -13.15 62.62 8.25
N VAL A 1082 -14.03 63.31 7.51
CA VAL A 1082 -15.32 63.77 8.01
C VAL A 1082 -16.30 62.58 8.08
N THR A 1083 -16.45 61.81 7.01
CA THR A 1083 -17.38 60.67 6.98
C THR A 1083 -17.00 59.61 8.01
N LYS A 1084 -15.71 59.36 8.23
CA LYS A 1084 -15.22 58.46 9.29
C LYS A 1084 -15.50 59.01 10.69
N MET A 1085 -15.33 60.31 10.91
CA MET A 1085 -15.60 60.95 12.21
C MET A 1085 -17.08 60.85 12.60
N TYR A 1086 -17.99 61.03 11.63
CA TYR A 1086 -19.43 61.00 11.84
C TYR A 1086 -20.09 59.64 11.54
N GLY A 1087 -19.30 58.62 11.17
CA GLY A 1087 -19.79 57.27 10.90
C GLY A 1087 -20.68 57.15 9.66
N ILE A 1088 -20.48 58.00 8.65
CA ILE A 1088 -21.30 58.04 7.43
C ILE A 1088 -20.74 57.02 6.41
N PRO A 1089 -21.47 55.94 6.07
CA PRO A 1089 -21.03 54.96 5.09
C PRO A 1089 -21.03 55.54 3.67
N ILE A 1090 -19.98 55.22 2.90
CA ILE A 1090 -19.87 55.57 1.48
C ILE A 1090 -20.03 54.30 0.64
N ILE A 1091 -20.96 54.30 -0.31
CA ILE A 1091 -21.16 53.24 -1.28
C ILE A 1091 -20.84 53.77 -2.67
N ILE A 1092 -20.02 53.04 -3.40
CA ILE A 1092 -19.67 53.37 -4.77
C ILE A 1092 -20.65 52.71 -5.74
N ILE A 1093 -21.19 53.47 -6.69
CA ILE A 1093 -22.03 52.93 -7.77
C ILE A 1093 -21.35 53.22 -9.11
N SER A 1094 -20.94 52.19 -9.85
CA SER A 1094 -20.16 52.39 -11.09
C SER A 1094 -20.52 51.40 -12.18
N GLY A 1095 -20.48 51.85 -13.45
CA GLY A 1095 -20.69 50.98 -14.63
C GLY A 1095 -19.46 50.15 -15.05
N TYR A 1096 -18.31 50.31 -14.37
CA TYR A 1096 -17.08 49.58 -14.68
C TYR A 1096 -16.60 48.77 -13.47
N SER A 1097 -16.17 47.53 -13.73
CA SER A 1097 -15.54 46.69 -12.72
C SER A 1097 -14.18 47.27 -12.32
N GLN A 1098 -14.08 47.81 -11.10
CA GLN A 1098 -12.84 48.34 -10.56
C GLN A 1098 -11.81 47.23 -10.30
N THR A 1099 -10.53 47.51 -10.54
CA THR A 1099 -9.45 46.55 -10.27
C THR A 1099 -9.40 46.21 -8.77
N TYR A 1100 -8.87 45.02 -8.46
CA TYR A 1100 -8.74 44.55 -7.09
C TYR A 1100 -7.92 45.51 -6.21
N GLU A 1101 -6.89 46.15 -6.78
CA GLU A 1101 -6.06 47.15 -6.10
C GLU A 1101 -6.84 48.42 -5.76
N THR A 1102 -7.62 48.95 -6.71
CA THR A 1102 -8.48 50.13 -6.49
C THR A 1102 -9.57 49.87 -5.45
N LYS A 1103 -10.24 48.71 -5.49
CA LYS A 1103 -11.25 48.35 -4.49
C LYS A 1103 -10.66 48.28 -3.08
N ASN A 1104 -9.48 47.66 -2.92
CA ASN A 1104 -8.81 47.58 -1.61
C ASN A 1104 -8.38 48.94 -1.07
N LEU A 1105 -7.89 49.83 -1.95
CA LEU A 1105 -7.54 51.20 -1.56
C LEU A 1105 -8.79 51.96 -1.05
N LEU A 1106 -9.89 51.90 -1.79
CA LEU A 1106 -11.14 52.56 -1.42
C LEU A 1106 -11.79 52.00 -0.15
N TYR A 1107 -11.75 50.68 0.05
CA TYR A 1107 -12.16 50.07 1.32
C TYR A 1107 -11.34 50.60 2.50
N SER A 1108 -10.02 50.78 2.33
CA SER A 1108 -9.17 51.36 3.37
C SER A 1108 -9.51 52.84 3.68
N MET A 1109 -10.12 53.53 2.70
CA MET A 1109 -10.62 54.91 2.79
C MET A 1109 -12.12 54.99 3.11
N GLY A 1110 -12.69 53.96 3.76
CA GLY A 1110 -14.03 54.03 4.36
C GLY A 1110 -15.19 53.82 3.41
N VAL A 1111 -14.94 53.43 2.15
CA VAL A 1111 -15.99 52.86 1.29
C VAL A 1111 -16.41 51.53 1.89
N VAL A 1112 -17.71 51.28 1.99
CA VAL A 1112 -18.26 50.07 2.62
C VAL A 1112 -18.82 49.08 1.62
N ALA A 1113 -19.22 49.54 0.43
CA ALA A 1113 -19.72 48.65 -0.62
C ALA A 1113 -19.56 49.24 -2.03
N PHE A 1114 -19.68 48.35 -3.02
CA PHE A 1114 -19.71 48.68 -4.43
C PHE A 1114 -20.97 48.07 -5.06
N ILE A 1115 -21.66 48.83 -5.90
CA ILE A 1115 -22.80 48.40 -6.68
C ILE A 1115 -22.46 48.63 -8.16
N GLU A 1116 -22.63 47.60 -9.00
CA GLU A 1116 -22.34 47.70 -10.43
C GLU A 1116 -23.60 48.18 -11.20
N LYS A 1117 -23.44 49.15 -12.11
CA LYS A 1117 -24.50 49.58 -13.03
C LYS A 1117 -24.55 48.62 -14.24
N PRO A 1118 -25.73 48.14 -14.68
CA PRO A 1118 -27.06 48.42 -14.15
C PRO A 1118 -27.36 47.58 -12.90
N TYR A 1119 -27.92 48.22 -11.87
CA TYR A 1119 -28.34 47.54 -10.64
C TYR A 1119 -29.83 47.21 -10.68
N THR A 1120 -30.27 46.29 -9.80
CA THR A 1120 -31.70 46.05 -9.55
C THR A 1120 -32.16 46.80 -8.30
N TYR A 1121 -33.43 47.20 -8.26
CA TYR A 1121 -34.03 47.84 -7.08
C TYR A 1121 -33.77 47.06 -5.78
N ASN A 1122 -33.87 45.73 -5.83
CA ASN A 1122 -33.63 44.87 -4.67
C ASN A 1122 -32.17 44.86 -4.22
N GLU A 1123 -31.22 44.95 -5.15
CA GLU A 1123 -29.79 45.00 -4.85
C GLU A 1123 -29.44 46.32 -4.15
N LEU A 1124 -29.87 47.44 -4.72
CA LEU A 1124 -29.71 48.76 -4.11
C LEU A 1124 -30.37 48.79 -2.72
N ARG A 1125 -31.61 48.32 -2.62
CA ARG A 1125 -32.36 48.23 -1.36
C ARG A 1125 -31.64 47.41 -0.30
N ASN A 1126 -31.13 46.23 -0.66
CA ASN A 1126 -30.46 45.35 0.29
C ASN A 1126 -29.18 45.96 0.82
N VAL A 1127 -28.37 46.58 -0.05
CA VAL A 1127 -27.11 47.22 0.36
C VAL A 1127 -27.39 48.45 1.22
N ILE A 1128 -28.30 49.35 0.81
CA ILE A 1128 -28.68 50.54 1.59
C ILE A 1128 -29.22 50.13 2.97
N ASN A 1129 -30.16 49.17 3.02
CA ASN A 1129 -30.74 48.72 4.29
C ASN A 1129 -29.73 47.96 5.16
N HIS A 1130 -28.72 47.31 4.58
CA HIS A 1130 -27.65 46.68 5.36
C HIS A 1130 -26.86 47.72 6.14
N TYR A 1131 -26.41 48.79 5.48
CA TYR A 1131 -25.52 49.78 6.09
C TYR A 1131 -26.26 50.83 6.92
N LEU A 1132 -27.50 51.20 6.57
CA LEU A 1132 -28.31 52.10 7.39
C LEU A 1132 -28.91 51.43 8.64
N LYS A 1133 -28.95 50.09 8.70
CA LYS A 1133 -29.33 49.36 9.94
C LYS A 1133 -28.16 49.16 10.90
N GLN A 1134 -26.92 49.41 10.47
CA GLN A 1134 -25.70 49.20 11.26
C GLN A 1134 -25.08 50.50 11.80
N THR A 1135 -25.50 51.67 11.33
CA THR A 1135 -25.01 52.98 11.80
C THR A 1135 -25.56 53.30 13.19
N ILE A 1136 -24.86 52.83 14.23
CA ILE A 1136 -25.01 53.30 15.61
C ILE A 1136 -24.27 54.65 15.69
N ILE A 1137 -24.99 55.75 15.89
CA ILE A 1137 -24.36 57.04 16.22
C ILE A 1137 -23.64 56.87 17.56
N PRO A 1138 -22.30 57.04 17.65
CA PRO A 1138 -21.62 57.03 18.93
C PRO A 1138 -21.93 58.34 19.66
N ILE A 1139 -22.58 58.26 20.82
CA ILE A 1139 -22.66 59.39 21.75
C ILE A 1139 -21.24 59.65 22.29
N PRO A 1140 -20.72 60.90 22.29
CA PRO A 1140 -19.40 61.19 22.83
C PRO A 1140 -19.34 60.85 24.33
N TYR A 1141 -18.32 60.07 24.71
CA TYR A 1141 -17.96 59.80 26.10
C TYR A 1141 -17.44 61.07 26.78
N SER A 1142 -18.34 61.93 27.22
CA SER A 1142 -18.03 62.99 28.17
C SER A 1142 -19.29 63.45 28.88
N TYR A 1143 -19.91 62.60 29.71
CA TYR A 1143 -20.66 62.99 30.92
C TYR A 1143 -21.06 61.74 31.74
N LEU A 1144 -20.31 61.51 32.82
CA LEU A 1144 -20.74 60.93 34.12
C LEU A 1144 -21.11 59.44 34.21
N PRO A 1145 -20.95 58.84 35.42
CA PRO A 1145 -19.80 58.84 36.33
C PRO A 1145 -19.15 57.45 36.45
#